data_AF-A0A8J5XC30-F1
#
_entry.id   AF-A0A8J5XC30-F1
#
_cell.length_a   1.000
_cell.length_b   1.000
_cell.length_c   1.000
_cell.angle_alpha   90.00
_cell.angle_beta   90.00
_cell.angle_gamma   90.00
#
_symmetry.space_group_name_H-M   'P 1'
#
loop_
_entity.id
_entity.type
_entity.pdbx_description
1 polymer ?
#
loop_
_entity_poly.entity_id
_entity_poly.type
_entity_poly.pdbx_seq_one_letter_code
_entity_poly.pdbx_strand_id
1 'polypeptide(L)'
;MAHVDEEPPVELFVPGRICLFGEHSDWAGGYRRHSSAIPVGACLVSGTNQGLHARACRHPTSLIVRSSSHTGERHGPFEVPMEPGALLAVAHSGSYWSYAAGVAYVVLERFAVCGLELDNYATTLPAEKGLSSSAALCVLVARAFSEAYGLRLSVRGEMELAYLGETTTPSQCGRMDQCCAFGVQPVLMEFDGDHVSSRALTVGAPIHLVIAELRASKDTVRILHDLNSCYPLPDTPAKANVHWLLGEFNRQVIARAVGALEQGDARALGALMAQAQAEFDRCATPLCPSELSAPVLHRVLAHAALQPHIYGGKGVGSQGDGCAQLLARSHEDAAAVAAILNADFQMDCLHLTLGEESTDGRAAPGAADASDGAGANADSAERGARARAPPRDAASQVPAVQPVRAPAGGVAAALQQPVPAHALADARLVNERAAEVEAVAAAAWQASAWARGAAAGALAAVAVSAALAMMCRGGSAKVAEAFKKPPSSDPRGRACRAPRSSRRRAAGLRHAMAGVRARQQRLAPEVNRVLYVRNLPFKITADEMYDIFGKYGAIRQIRLGSANDTRGTAFVVYEDIYDAKTALDHLAGFNVCGRYLVVLYYQQTRMQKKLDTTKKAQELKRAREQLGLDEEDDAEDS
;
A
#
# COMPACT_ATOMS: atom_id res chain seq x y z
N MET A 1 -42.34 -29.08 -5.70
CA MET A 1 -41.33 -28.49 -4.82
C MET A 1 -40.01 -29.06 -5.25
N ALA A 2 -39.25 -28.31 -6.04
CA ALA A 2 -37.89 -28.70 -6.38
C ALA A 2 -37.08 -28.61 -5.08
N HIS A 3 -36.46 -29.71 -4.68
CA HIS A 3 -35.38 -29.69 -3.70
C HIS A 3 -34.32 -28.74 -4.26
N VAL A 4 -34.22 -27.55 -3.68
CA VAL A 4 -33.00 -26.75 -3.82
C VAL A 4 -31.98 -27.56 -3.04
N ASP A 5 -31.07 -28.23 -3.75
CA ASP A 5 -29.91 -28.84 -3.15
C ASP A 5 -29.21 -27.72 -2.37
N GLU A 6 -29.38 -27.71 -1.04
CA GLU A 6 -28.62 -26.81 -0.17
C GLU A 6 -27.16 -27.23 -0.31
N GLU A 7 -26.42 -26.50 -1.15
CA GLU A 7 -24.97 -26.66 -1.25
C GLU A 7 -24.40 -26.54 0.18
N PRO A 8 -23.57 -27.51 0.61
CA PRO A 8 -23.05 -27.49 1.97
C PRO A 8 -22.26 -26.19 2.19
N PRO A 9 -22.37 -25.58 3.38
CA PRO A 9 -21.67 -24.33 3.67
C PRO A 9 -20.16 -24.50 3.50
N VAL A 10 -19.53 -23.52 2.86
CA VAL A 10 -18.09 -23.48 2.69
C VAL A 10 -17.44 -23.13 4.03
N GLU A 11 -16.48 -23.94 4.44
CA GLU A 11 -15.67 -23.71 5.63
C GLU A 11 -14.44 -22.87 5.28
N LEU A 12 -14.25 -21.78 6.00
CA LEU A 12 -13.27 -20.73 5.72
C LEU A 12 -12.40 -20.45 6.94
N PHE A 13 -11.15 -20.07 6.67
CA PHE A 13 -10.22 -19.55 7.66
C PHE A 13 -9.51 -18.32 7.09
N VAL A 14 -9.40 -17.26 7.90
CA VAL A 14 -8.58 -16.09 7.60
C VAL A 14 -7.78 -15.71 8.84
N PRO A 15 -6.43 -15.72 8.77
CA PRO A 15 -5.61 -15.35 9.90
C PRO A 15 -5.63 -13.83 10.17
N GLY A 16 -5.18 -13.42 11.35
CA GLY A 16 -4.66 -12.07 11.54
C GLY A 16 -3.36 -11.86 10.77
N ARG A 17 -2.71 -10.70 10.93
CA ARG A 17 -1.41 -10.41 10.30
C ARG A 17 -0.46 -9.66 11.20
N ILE A 18 0.82 -9.93 11.03
CA ILE A 18 1.91 -9.18 11.62
C ILE A 18 2.82 -8.59 10.54
N CYS A 19 3.31 -7.38 10.78
CA CYS A 19 4.38 -6.79 9.99
C CYS A 19 5.73 -7.10 10.66
N LEU A 20 6.55 -7.91 9.99
CA LEU A 20 7.89 -8.24 10.45
C LEU A 20 8.81 -7.03 10.22
N PHE A 21 8.75 -6.44 9.02
CA PHE A 21 9.53 -5.26 8.63
C PHE A 21 8.77 -4.34 7.67
N GLY A 22 9.08 -3.05 7.70
CA GLY A 22 8.58 -2.09 6.73
C GLY A 22 7.19 -1.55 7.02
N GLU A 23 6.86 -1.35 8.30
CA GLU A 23 5.67 -0.57 8.65
C GLU A 23 5.67 0.77 7.93
N HIS A 24 4.47 1.28 7.63
CA HIS A 24 4.25 2.57 6.97
C HIS A 24 4.64 2.64 5.48
N SER A 25 5.25 1.59 4.94
CA SER A 25 5.73 1.59 3.56
C SER A 25 4.62 1.57 2.52
N ASP A 26 3.41 1.15 2.90
CA ASP A 26 2.24 1.09 2.03
C ASP A 26 1.76 2.48 1.62
N TRP A 27 1.52 3.37 2.58
CA TRP A 27 1.14 4.75 2.27
C TRP A 27 2.35 5.57 1.80
N ALA A 28 3.55 5.33 2.34
CA ALA A 28 4.76 6.04 1.91
C ALA A 28 5.08 5.77 0.43
N GLY A 29 5.00 4.49 0.01
CA GLY A 29 5.12 4.09 -1.39
C GLY A 29 4.00 4.64 -2.27
N GLY A 30 2.80 4.82 -1.71
CA GLY A 30 1.66 5.46 -2.38
C GLY A 30 1.95 6.89 -2.86
N TYR A 31 2.83 7.64 -2.19
CA TYR A 31 3.21 8.99 -2.64
C TYR A 31 4.03 9.01 -3.94
N ARG A 32 4.53 7.87 -4.45
CA ARG A 32 5.20 7.80 -5.76
C ARG A 32 4.33 8.26 -6.92
N ARG A 33 2.99 8.22 -6.78
CA ARG A 33 2.05 8.82 -7.74
C ARG A 33 2.30 10.33 -7.96
N HIS A 34 2.84 11.02 -6.97
CA HIS A 34 3.16 12.44 -7.04
C HIS A 34 4.63 12.70 -7.40
N SER A 35 5.54 11.80 -7.03
CA SER A 35 6.98 11.95 -7.26
C SER A 35 7.68 10.60 -7.39
N SER A 36 8.23 10.33 -8.57
CA SER A 36 9.03 9.13 -8.84
C SER A 36 10.37 9.10 -8.09
N ALA A 37 10.77 10.20 -7.44
CA ALA A 37 11.98 10.27 -6.62
C ALA A 37 11.82 9.57 -5.26
N ILE A 38 10.59 9.40 -4.77
CA ILE A 38 10.30 8.65 -3.53
C ILE A 38 10.59 7.17 -3.80
N PRO A 39 11.40 6.44 -3.00
CA PRO A 39 11.67 5.01 -3.19
C PRO A 39 10.42 4.10 -3.12
N VAL A 40 10.47 2.92 -3.75
CA VAL A 40 9.38 1.94 -3.76
C VAL A 40 9.17 1.51 -2.31
N GLY A 41 7.93 1.56 -1.84
CA GLY A 41 7.63 1.05 -0.50
C GLY A 41 7.81 -0.46 -0.48
N ALA A 42 8.38 -1.02 0.58
CA ALA A 42 8.47 -2.47 0.73
C ALA A 42 8.09 -2.84 2.16
N CYS A 43 7.35 -3.93 2.33
CA CYS A 43 7.12 -4.53 3.64
C CYS A 43 7.20 -6.05 3.56
N LEU A 44 7.51 -6.64 4.72
CA LEU A 44 7.57 -8.07 4.92
C LEU A 44 6.54 -8.40 6.01
N VAL A 45 5.49 -9.11 5.61
CA VAL A 45 4.32 -9.41 6.42
C VAL A 45 4.08 -10.90 6.48
N SER A 46 3.38 -11.36 7.52
CA SER A 46 2.97 -12.75 7.64
C SER A 46 1.61 -12.83 8.29
N GLY A 47 0.80 -13.82 7.90
CA GLY A 47 -0.38 -14.17 8.69
C GLY A 47 0.00 -14.77 10.04
N THR A 48 -0.87 -14.60 11.03
CA THR A 48 -0.76 -15.27 12.33
C THR A 48 -1.30 -16.70 12.26
N ASN A 49 -0.92 -17.56 13.21
CA ASN A 49 -1.53 -18.88 13.42
C ASN A 49 -2.97 -18.82 13.97
N GLN A 50 -3.42 -17.63 14.38
CA GLN A 50 -4.75 -17.36 14.89
C GLN A 50 -5.55 -16.53 13.88
N GLY A 51 -6.87 -16.66 13.92
CA GLY A 51 -7.73 -16.06 12.92
C GLY A 51 -9.21 -16.21 13.18
N LEU A 52 -9.97 -15.99 12.12
CA LEU A 52 -11.42 -16.12 12.06
C LEU A 52 -11.74 -17.42 11.35
N HIS A 53 -12.47 -18.30 12.02
CA HIS A 53 -13.05 -19.50 11.45
C HIS A 53 -14.52 -19.21 11.11
N ALA A 54 -14.94 -19.52 9.90
CA ALA A 54 -16.30 -19.20 9.47
C ALA A 54 -16.90 -20.22 8.51
N ARG A 55 -18.22 -20.21 8.44
CA ARG A 55 -19.01 -20.89 7.43
C ARG A 55 -19.72 -19.87 6.56
N ALA A 56 -19.76 -20.12 5.26
CA ALA A 56 -20.47 -19.26 4.34
C ALA A 56 -21.38 -20.07 3.41
N CYS A 57 -22.57 -19.56 3.18
CA CYS A 57 -23.48 -20.07 2.14
C CYS A 57 -24.16 -18.91 1.41
N ARG A 58 -24.66 -19.20 0.21
CA ARG A 58 -25.44 -18.22 -0.55
C ARG A 58 -26.77 -17.96 0.16
N HIS A 59 -27.20 -16.72 0.10
CA HIS A 59 -28.51 -16.31 0.57
C HIS A 59 -29.26 -15.60 -0.57
N PRO A 60 -30.60 -15.70 -0.68
CA PRO A 60 -31.31 -15.17 -1.84
C PRO A 60 -31.33 -13.64 -1.92
N THR A 61 -31.33 -12.91 -0.80
CA THR A 61 -31.65 -11.46 -0.80
C THR A 61 -30.77 -10.60 0.10
N SER A 62 -30.39 -11.11 1.27
CA SER A 62 -29.71 -10.34 2.32
C SER A 62 -28.27 -10.80 2.56
N LEU A 63 -27.43 -9.88 3.02
CA LEU A 63 -26.19 -10.19 3.73
C LEU A 63 -26.53 -10.44 5.20
N ILE A 64 -26.26 -11.65 5.70
CA ILE A 64 -26.44 -12.05 7.09
C ILE A 64 -25.07 -12.37 7.67
N VAL A 65 -24.68 -11.68 8.73
CA VAL A 65 -23.37 -11.88 9.38
C VAL A 65 -23.57 -12.18 10.86
N ARG A 66 -22.92 -13.26 11.32
CA ARG A 66 -22.72 -13.58 12.74
C ARG A 66 -21.22 -13.59 13.01
N SER A 67 -20.82 -13.09 14.16
CA SER A 67 -19.42 -13.02 14.56
C SER A 67 -19.24 -13.50 15.99
N SER A 68 -18.15 -14.20 16.25
CA SER A 68 -17.79 -14.66 17.59
C SER A 68 -16.54 -13.91 18.05
N SER A 69 -16.56 -13.38 19.26
CA SER A 69 -15.37 -12.78 19.86
C SER A 69 -14.36 -13.87 20.27
N HIS A 70 -13.14 -13.46 20.62
CA HIS A 70 -12.13 -14.38 21.15
C HIS A 70 -12.49 -14.97 22.52
N THR A 71 -13.44 -14.36 23.25
CA THR A 71 -13.97 -14.89 24.52
C THR A 71 -15.14 -15.84 24.31
N GLY A 72 -15.56 -16.05 23.05
CA GLY A 72 -16.72 -16.88 22.70
C GLY A 72 -18.06 -16.14 22.74
N GLU A 73 -18.07 -14.83 22.99
CA GLU A 73 -19.29 -14.02 22.91
C GLU A 73 -19.79 -13.97 21.46
N ARG A 74 -21.10 -14.15 21.26
CA ARG A 74 -21.72 -14.17 19.94
C ARG A 74 -22.41 -12.84 19.63
N HIS A 75 -22.08 -12.25 18.50
CA HIS A 75 -22.69 -11.03 17.97
C HIS A 75 -23.50 -11.34 16.70
N GLY A 76 -24.64 -10.68 16.55
CA GLY A 76 -25.57 -10.86 15.44
C GLY A 76 -26.75 -11.79 15.75
N PRO A 77 -27.53 -12.22 14.73
CA PRO A 77 -27.31 -11.93 13.31
C PRO A 77 -27.50 -10.45 13.00
N PHE A 78 -26.56 -9.90 12.25
CA PHE A 78 -26.74 -8.65 11.54
C PHE A 78 -27.27 -8.97 10.17
N GLU A 79 -28.39 -8.35 9.77
CA GLU A 79 -29.00 -8.53 8.46
C GLU A 79 -29.13 -7.19 7.74
N VAL A 80 -28.71 -7.15 6.49
CA VAL A 80 -28.89 -6.00 5.59
C VAL A 80 -29.25 -6.50 4.19
N PRO A 81 -30.22 -5.86 3.49
CA PRO A 81 -30.51 -6.19 2.09
C PRO A 81 -29.27 -6.03 1.20
N MET A 82 -29.07 -6.92 0.22
CA MET A 82 -28.04 -6.76 -0.81
C MET A 82 -28.44 -5.70 -1.84
N GLU A 83 -28.58 -4.46 -1.37
CA GLU A 83 -28.88 -3.30 -2.17
C GLU A 83 -27.78 -2.24 -1.98
N PRO A 84 -27.28 -1.61 -3.05
CA PRO A 84 -26.15 -0.68 -2.95
C PRO A 84 -26.34 0.43 -1.91
N GLY A 85 -27.54 1.01 -1.85
CA GLY A 85 -27.85 2.08 -0.89
C GLY A 85 -27.86 1.63 0.57
N ALA A 86 -28.40 0.43 0.84
CA ALA A 86 -28.46 -0.12 2.20
C ALA A 86 -27.07 -0.51 2.71
N LEU A 87 -26.28 -1.20 1.88
CA LEU A 87 -24.91 -1.59 2.23
C LEU A 87 -24.02 -0.37 2.46
N LEU A 88 -24.11 0.65 1.61
CA LEU A 88 -23.30 1.86 1.74
C LEU A 88 -23.67 2.67 2.99
N ALA A 89 -24.95 2.74 3.37
CA ALA A 89 -25.37 3.39 4.61
C ALA A 89 -24.75 2.71 5.85
N VAL A 90 -24.70 1.37 5.86
CA VAL A 90 -24.05 0.61 6.93
C VAL A 90 -22.54 0.80 6.89
N ALA A 91 -21.91 0.76 5.71
CA ALA A 91 -20.47 0.98 5.56
C ALA A 91 -20.03 2.34 6.13
N HIS A 92 -20.81 3.40 5.90
CA HIS A 92 -20.53 4.73 6.43
C HIS A 92 -20.85 4.92 7.92
N SER A 93 -21.61 4.02 8.55
CA SER A 93 -22.00 4.15 9.97
C SER A 93 -20.82 4.05 10.94
N GLY A 94 -19.70 3.45 10.52
CA GLY A 94 -18.55 3.17 11.40
C GLY A 94 -18.85 2.11 12.48
N SER A 95 -19.94 1.36 12.33
CA SER A 95 -20.27 0.24 13.22
C SER A 95 -19.35 -0.95 12.96
N TYR A 96 -19.37 -1.94 13.87
CA TYR A 96 -18.63 -3.19 13.68
C TYR A 96 -18.96 -3.89 12.34
N TRP A 97 -20.19 -3.76 11.86
CA TRP A 97 -20.67 -4.38 10.62
C TRP A 97 -20.31 -3.58 9.35
N SER A 98 -19.78 -2.36 9.50
CA SER A 98 -19.36 -1.53 8.37
C SER A 98 -18.36 -2.22 7.46
N TYR A 99 -17.43 -2.99 8.02
CA TYR A 99 -16.43 -3.74 7.26
C TYR A 99 -17.07 -4.77 6.32
N ALA A 100 -18.00 -5.58 6.84
CA ALA A 100 -18.69 -6.59 6.05
C ALA A 100 -19.58 -5.96 4.98
N ALA A 101 -20.32 -4.90 5.34
CA ALA A 101 -21.17 -4.18 4.40
C ALA A 101 -20.38 -3.48 3.29
N GLY A 102 -19.22 -2.88 3.62
CA GLY A 102 -18.35 -2.23 2.65
C GLY A 102 -17.80 -3.21 1.62
N VAL A 103 -17.32 -4.38 2.05
CA VAL A 103 -16.86 -5.41 1.11
C VAL A 103 -18.02 -5.97 0.27
N ALA A 104 -19.16 -6.26 0.88
CA ALA A 104 -20.33 -6.73 0.16
C ALA A 104 -20.83 -5.71 -0.89
N TYR A 105 -20.77 -4.41 -0.59
CA TYR A 105 -21.07 -3.33 -1.54
C TYR A 105 -20.14 -3.40 -2.76
N VAL A 106 -18.83 -3.49 -2.54
CA VAL A 106 -17.85 -3.57 -3.64
C VAL A 106 -18.00 -4.85 -4.46
N VAL A 107 -18.33 -5.97 -3.83
CA VAL A 107 -18.63 -7.23 -4.53
C VAL A 107 -19.89 -7.07 -5.40
N LEU A 108 -20.96 -6.49 -4.85
CA LEU A 108 -22.23 -6.30 -5.55
C LEU A 108 -22.09 -5.39 -6.78
N GLU A 109 -21.25 -4.38 -6.72
CA GLU A 109 -20.95 -3.49 -7.86
C GLU A 109 -20.14 -4.17 -8.97
N ARG A 110 -19.38 -5.23 -8.64
CA ARG A 110 -18.43 -5.88 -9.57
C ARG A 110 -18.91 -7.22 -10.10
N PHE A 111 -19.76 -7.92 -9.36
CA PHE A 111 -20.18 -9.28 -9.65
C PHE A 111 -21.69 -9.42 -9.55
N ALA A 112 -22.27 -10.27 -10.40
CA ALA A 112 -23.68 -10.64 -10.30
C ALA A 112 -23.85 -11.68 -9.18
N VAL A 113 -24.03 -11.20 -7.96
CA VAL A 113 -24.26 -12.02 -6.76
C VAL A 113 -25.60 -11.67 -6.10
N CYS A 114 -26.07 -12.54 -5.21
CA CYS A 114 -27.24 -12.29 -4.35
C CYS A 114 -26.75 -12.08 -2.91
N GLY A 115 -27.51 -12.54 -1.93
CA GLY A 115 -27.15 -12.55 -0.50
C GLY A 115 -26.03 -13.51 -0.12
N LEU A 116 -25.46 -13.28 1.05
CA LEU A 116 -24.48 -14.17 1.67
C LEU A 116 -24.85 -14.33 3.13
N GLU A 117 -24.88 -15.57 3.62
CA GLU A 117 -24.89 -15.83 5.05
C GLU A 117 -23.48 -16.26 5.48
N LEU A 118 -22.91 -15.50 6.42
CA LEU A 118 -21.57 -15.70 6.96
C LEU A 118 -21.66 -15.87 8.47
N ASP A 119 -21.24 -17.03 8.96
CA ASP A 119 -21.15 -17.33 10.38
C ASP A 119 -19.69 -17.50 10.79
N ASN A 120 -19.06 -16.43 11.30
CA ASN A 120 -17.80 -16.54 12.01
C ASN A 120 -18.06 -17.17 13.38
N TYR A 121 -17.91 -18.49 13.45
CA TYR A 121 -18.31 -19.29 14.60
C TYR A 121 -17.23 -19.39 15.69
N ALA A 122 -15.97 -19.10 15.35
CA ALA A 122 -14.87 -19.05 16.30
C ALA A 122 -13.84 -18.02 15.85
N THR A 123 -13.35 -17.23 16.79
CA THR A 123 -12.24 -16.31 16.58
C THR A 123 -11.16 -16.64 17.58
N THR A 124 -9.99 -17.06 17.11
CA THR A 124 -8.82 -17.33 17.94
C THR A 124 -7.89 -16.12 18.02
N LEU A 125 -8.12 -15.13 17.16
CA LEU A 125 -7.36 -13.89 17.12
C LEU A 125 -7.72 -13.01 18.34
N PRO A 126 -6.76 -12.64 19.20
CA PRO A 126 -6.99 -11.70 20.29
C PRO A 126 -7.51 -10.36 19.75
N ALA A 127 -8.32 -9.66 20.56
CA ALA A 127 -8.72 -8.28 20.26
C ALA A 127 -7.56 -7.29 20.53
N GLU A 128 -6.36 -7.60 20.05
CA GLU A 128 -5.14 -6.84 20.27
C GLU A 128 -4.92 -5.79 19.18
N LYS A 129 -4.31 -4.67 19.56
CA LYS A 129 -3.97 -3.61 18.62
C LYS A 129 -2.84 -4.09 17.72
N GLY A 130 -3.03 -3.96 16.42
CA GLY A 130 -1.98 -4.26 15.44
C GLY A 130 -1.92 -5.70 14.94
N LEU A 131 -2.93 -6.55 15.20
CA LEU A 131 -3.10 -7.85 14.54
C LEU A 131 -4.08 -7.84 13.35
N SER A 132 -4.64 -6.67 13.01
CA SER A 132 -5.45 -6.43 11.81
C SER A 132 -6.79 -7.17 11.73
N SER A 133 -7.52 -7.23 12.85
CA SER A 133 -8.82 -7.89 12.94
C SER A 133 -9.87 -7.35 11.96
N SER A 134 -9.88 -6.05 11.64
CA SER A 134 -10.79 -5.46 10.63
C SER A 134 -10.49 -5.99 9.23
N ALA A 135 -9.22 -5.96 8.82
CA ALA A 135 -8.80 -6.45 7.50
C ALA A 135 -9.06 -7.96 7.35
N ALA A 136 -8.86 -8.73 8.42
CA ALA A 136 -9.18 -10.16 8.42
C ALA A 136 -10.67 -10.42 8.21
N LEU A 137 -11.56 -9.61 8.81
CA LEU A 137 -12.99 -9.66 8.54
C LEU A 137 -13.33 -9.24 7.09
N CYS A 138 -12.70 -8.19 6.56
CA CYS A 138 -12.88 -7.77 5.17
C CYS A 138 -12.49 -8.89 4.17
N VAL A 139 -11.32 -9.50 4.39
CA VAL A 139 -10.83 -10.63 3.58
C VAL A 139 -11.73 -11.85 3.73
N LEU A 140 -12.24 -12.13 4.94
CA LEU A 140 -13.17 -13.23 5.18
C LEU A 140 -14.45 -13.08 4.35
N VAL A 141 -15.02 -11.87 4.29
CA VAL A 141 -16.22 -11.59 3.49
C VAL A 141 -15.92 -11.73 1.99
N ALA A 142 -14.79 -11.18 1.51
CA ALA A 142 -14.38 -11.30 0.11
C ALA A 142 -14.19 -12.77 -0.30
N ARG A 143 -13.50 -13.55 0.54
CA ARG A 143 -13.29 -14.99 0.35
C ARG A 143 -14.58 -15.78 0.40
N ALA A 144 -15.49 -15.43 1.32
CA ALA A 144 -16.80 -16.06 1.42
C ALA A 144 -17.62 -15.89 0.13
N PHE A 145 -17.64 -14.69 -0.45
CA PHE A 145 -18.25 -14.48 -1.77
C PHE A 145 -17.51 -15.26 -2.86
N SER A 146 -16.17 -15.24 -2.87
CA SER A 146 -15.36 -15.94 -3.87
C SER A 146 -15.70 -17.44 -3.93
N GLU A 147 -15.69 -18.10 -2.77
CA GLU A 147 -15.92 -19.54 -2.65
C GLU A 147 -17.41 -19.89 -2.83
N ALA A 148 -18.31 -19.19 -2.12
CA ALA A 148 -19.74 -19.51 -2.17
C ALA A 148 -20.29 -19.34 -3.59
N TYR A 149 -19.85 -18.33 -4.35
CA TYR A 149 -20.31 -18.08 -5.72
C TYR A 149 -19.40 -18.67 -6.81
N GLY A 150 -18.27 -19.29 -6.45
CA GLY A 150 -17.30 -19.81 -7.40
C GLY A 150 -16.74 -18.72 -8.34
N LEU A 151 -16.50 -17.51 -7.81
CA LEU A 151 -16.01 -16.35 -8.58
C LEU A 151 -14.58 -16.54 -9.09
N ARG A 152 -13.84 -17.51 -8.54
CA ARG A 152 -12.44 -17.82 -8.88
C ARG A 152 -11.52 -16.61 -8.75
N LEU A 153 -11.69 -15.83 -7.69
CA LEU A 153 -10.79 -14.73 -7.40
C LEU A 153 -9.41 -15.28 -7.06
N SER A 154 -8.37 -14.62 -7.56
CA SER A 154 -7.03 -14.82 -7.02
C SER A 154 -6.95 -14.24 -5.61
N VAL A 155 -5.98 -14.67 -4.80
CA VAL A 155 -5.72 -14.10 -3.47
C VAL A 155 -5.55 -12.57 -3.53
N ARG A 156 -4.90 -12.08 -4.59
CA ARG A 156 -4.77 -10.63 -4.86
C ARG A 156 -6.12 -9.98 -5.15
N GLY A 157 -7.02 -10.67 -5.84
CA GLY A 157 -8.40 -10.23 -6.06
C GLY A 157 -9.19 -10.12 -4.75
N GLU A 158 -9.07 -11.10 -3.85
CA GLU A 158 -9.67 -11.03 -2.51
C GLU A 158 -9.13 -9.83 -1.73
N MET A 159 -7.82 -9.66 -1.72
CA MET A 159 -7.12 -8.55 -1.06
C MET A 159 -7.59 -7.18 -1.58
N GLU A 160 -7.77 -7.06 -2.90
CA GLU A 160 -8.24 -5.82 -3.54
C GLU A 160 -9.69 -5.49 -3.16
N LEU A 161 -10.60 -6.48 -3.17
CA LEU A 161 -11.99 -6.26 -2.77
C LEU A 161 -12.09 -5.92 -1.29
N ALA A 162 -11.32 -6.59 -0.45
CA ALA A 162 -11.24 -6.31 0.99
C ALA A 162 -10.74 -4.87 1.24
N TYR A 163 -9.67 -4.46 0.56
CA TYR A 163 -9.10 -3.12 0.70
C TYR A 163 -10.11 -2.05 0.26
N LEU A 164 -10.71 -2.21 -0.92
CA LEU A 164 -11.70 -1.26 -1.43
C LEU A 164 -12.92 -1.19 -0.51
N GLY A 165 -13.42 -2.34 -0.03
CA GLY A 165 -14.52 -2.39 0.91
C GLY A 165 -14.20 -1.67 2.21
N GLU A 166 -13.00 -1.86 2.76
CA GLU A 166 -12.56 -1.17 3.98
C GLU A 166 -12.43 0.34 3.76
N THR A 167 -11.95 0.80 2.59
CA THR A 167 -11.87 2.23 2.25
C THR A 167 -13.24 2.90 2.06
N THR A 168 -14.32 2.13 1.91
CA THR A 168 -15.70 2.69 1.95
C THR A 168 -16.18 2.98 3.36
N THR A 169 -15.46 2.49 4.39
CA THR A 169 -15.77 2.77 5.79
C THR A 169 -15.01 4.01 6.27
N PRO A 170 -15.34 4.59 7.43
CA PRO A 170 -14.54 5.64 8.06
C PRO A 170 -13.12 5.22 8.48
N SER A 171 -12.77 3.93 8.38
CA SER A 171 -11.46 3.40 8.75
C SER A 171 -10.36 3.86 7.80
N GLN A 172 -9.22 4.28 8.36
CA GLN A 172 -8.01 4.61 7.59
C GLN A 172 -7.07 3.41 7.55
N CYS A 173 -7.53 2.33 6.92
CA CYS A 173 -6.75 1.09 6.83
C CYS A 173 -5.69 1.18 5.73
N GLY A 174 -4.51 0.62 6.03
CA GLY A 174 -3.42 0.48 5.09
C GLY A 174 -3.64 -0.69 4.12
N ARG A 175 -3.12 -0.60 2.89
CA ARG A 175 -3.25 -1.67 1.88
C ARG A 175 -2.45 -2.92 2.24
N MET A 176 -1.47 -2.77 3.13
CA MET A 176 -0.68 -3.87 3.68
C MET A 176 -1.53 -4.83 4.53
N ASP A 177 -2.59 -4.35 5.16
CA ASP A 177 -3.32 -5.09 6.18
C ASP A 177 -4.12 -6.26 5.62
N GLN A 178 -4.52 -6.18 4.35
CA GLN A 178 -5.22 -7.25 3.65
C GLN A 178 -4.28 -8.40 3.24
N CYS A 179 -2.98 -8.35 3.57
CA CYS A 179 -2.04 -9.46 3.36
C CYS A 179 -2.43 -10.75 4.08
N CYS A 180 -3.30 -10.70 5.08
CA CYS A 180 -3.92 -11.87 5.70
C CYS A 180 -4.63 -12.79 4.68
N ALA A 181 -4.97 -12.28 3.49
CA ALA A 181 -5.45 -13.09 2.37
C ALA A 181 -4.46 -14.20 1.95
N PHE A 182 -3.14 -13.99 2.08
CA PHE A 182 -2.13 -14.99 1.75
C PHE A 182 -1.98 -16.12 2.78
N GLY A 183 -2.76 -16.09 3.87
CA GLY A 183 -2.65 -17.09 4.92
C GLY A 183 -1.42 -16.85 5.81
N VAL A 184 -0.90 -17.93 6.40
CA VAL A 184 0.19 -17.89 7.39
C VAL A 184 1.59 -17.73 6.78
N GLN A 185 1.70 -17.80 5.45
CA GLN A 185 2.99 -17.73 4.77
C GLN A 185 3.53 -16.28 4.78
N PRO A 186 4.83 -16.08 5.04
CA PRO A 186 5.43 -14.76 4.89
C PRO A 186 5.41 -14.27 3.44
N VAL A 187 5.10 -12.99 3.25
CA VAL A 187 4.96 -12.35 1.94
C VAL A 187 5.77 -11.05 1.94
N LEU A 188 6.61 -10.89 0.92
CA LEU A 188 7.17 -9.60 0.55
C LEU A 188 6.13 -8.86 -0.29
N MET A 189 5.77 -7.65 0.12
CA MET A 189 4.92 -6.75 -0.66
C MET A 189 5.70 -5.49 -1.03
N GLU A 190 5.51 -5.03 -2.26
CA GLU A 190 6.09 -3.76 -2.71
C GLU A 190 5.01 -2.82 -3.25
N PHE A 191 5.17 -1.53 -2.98
CA PHE A 191 4.21 -0.47 -3.25
C PHE A 191 4.87 0.58 -4.16
N ASP A 192 4.49 0.57 -5.44
CA ASP A 192 4.93 1.54 -6.44
C ASP A 192 3.73 2.39 -6.89
N GLY A 193 3.41 3.42 -6.08
CA GLY A 193 2.19 4.19 -6.23
C GLY A 193 0.96 3.31 -6.01
N ASP A 194 0.08 3.23 -7.01
CA ASP A 194 -1.14 2.41 -6.94
C ASP A 194 -0.88 0.94 -7.32
N HIS A 195 0.32 0.62 -7.83
CA HIS A 195 0.71 -0.76 -8.13
C HIS A 195 1.27 -1.45 -6.90
N VAL A 196 0.70 -2.61 -6.58
CA VAL A 196 1.22 -3.49 -5.52
C VAL A 196 1.71 -4.80 -6.14
N SER A 197 2.93 -5.19 -5.83
CA SER A 197 3.45 -6.53 -6.11
C SER A 197 3.48 -7.33 -4.80
N SER A 198 3.37 -8.65 -4.90
CA SER A 198 3.54 -9.54 -3.76
C SER A 198 4.28 -10.80 -4.18
N ARG A 199 5.12 -11.30 -3.29
CA ARG A 199 5.88 -12.54 -3.47
C ARG A 199 5.89 -13.32 -2.17
N ALA A 200 5.27 -14.49 -2.19
CA ALA A 200 5.31 -15.43 -1.08
C ALA A 200 6.74 -15.96 -0.90
N LEU A 201 7.17 -16.10 0.34
CA LEU A 201 8.51 -16.53 0.71
C LEU A 201 8.48 -17.93 1.30
N THR A 202 9.54 -18.71 1.05
CA THR A 202 9.77 -19.97 1.75
C THR A 202 10.66 -19.70 2.94
N VAL A 203 10.31 -20.27 4.09
CA VAL A 203 11.08 -20.10 5.33
C VAL A 203 12.02 -21.30 5.47
N GLY A 204 13.33 -21.04 5.57
CA GLY A 204 14.35 -22.09 5.55
C GLY A 204 14.41 -22.96 6.81
N ALA A 205 14.01 -22.41 7.96
CA ALA A 205 13.91 -23.11 9.25
C ALA A 205 12.87 -22.42 10.15
N PRO A 206 12.25 -23.12 11.12
CA PRO A 206 11.27 -22.52 12.02
C PRO A 206 11.79 -21.26 12.72
N ILE A 207 10.98 -20.20 12.72
CA ILE A 207 11.29 -18.91 13.34
C ILE A 207 10.26 -18.62 14.42
N HIS A 208 10.69 -18.52 15.68
CA HIS A 208 9.79 -18.35 16.82
C HIS A 208 9.71 -16.88 17.25
N LEU A 209 8.50 -16.32 17.21
CA LEU A 209 8.16 -14.97 17.59
C LEU A 209 7.25 -14.98 18.82
N VAL A 210 7.50 -14.03 19.72
CA VAL A 210 6.59 -13.67 20.82
C VAL A 210 6.14 -12.24 20.61
N ILE A 211 4.83 -12.06 20.49
CA ILE A 211 4.19 -10.76 20.32
C ILE A 211 3.57 -10.40 21.66
N ALA A 212 3.88 -9.23 22.20
CA ALA A 212 3.43 -8.78 23.51
C ALA A 212 2.71 -7.45 23.40
N GLU A 213 1.49 -7.37 23.92
CA GLU A 213 0.75 -6.12 24.09
C GLU A 213 1.32 -5.39 25.31
N LEU A 214 1.81 -4.16 25.10
CA LEU A 214 2.52 -3.41 26.13
C LEU A 214 1.58 -2.81 27.19
N ARG A 215 0.26 -2.90 26.97
CA ARG A 215 -0.80 -2.41 27.89
C ARG A 215 -0.66 -0.93 28.23
N ALA A 216 -0.11 -0.17 27.30
CA ALA A 216 0.10 1.25 27.42
C ALA A 216 -0.72 2.01 26.38
N SER A 217 -0.95 3.30 26.64
CA SER A 217 -1.72 4.15 25.75
C SER A 217 -0.80 4.80 24.71
N LYS A 218 -1.27 4.86 23.47
CA LYS A 218 -0.69 5.68 22.41
C LYS A 218 -1.78 6.29 21.54
N ASP A 219 -1.47 7.42 20.93
CA ASP A 219 -2.29 8.04 19.90
C ASP A 219 -1.79 7.67 18.49
N THR A 220 -2.36 6.59 17.94
CA THR A 220 -2.03 6.15 16.58
C THR A 220 -2.35 7.20 15.52
N VAL A 221 -3.43 7.98 15.68
CA VAL A 221 -3.85 8.97 14.69
C VAL A 221 -2.81 10.08 14.62
N ARG A 222 -2.33 10.54 15.78
CA ARG A 222 -1.26 11.52 15.86
C ARG A 222 0.05 11.02 15.27
N ILE A 223 0.48 9.80 15.62
CA ILE A 223 1.71 9.21 15.06
C ILE A 223 1.63 9.18 13.53
N LEU A 224 0.52 8.66 12.99
CA LEU A 224 0.34 8.57 11.54
C LEU A 224 0.28 9.94 10.88
N HIS A 225 -0.39 10.92 11.49
CA HIS A 225 -0.41 12.30 11.01
C HIS A 225 1.00 12.88 10.92
N ASP A 226 1.79 12.78 11.98
CA ASP A 226 3.12 13.37 12.06
C ASP A 226 4.10 12.71 11.08
N LEU A 227 4.04 11.38 10.93
CA LEU A 227 4.82 10.65 9.92
C LEU A 227 4.39 10.98 8.49
N ASN A 228 3.08 11.02 8.20
CA ASN A 228 2.57 11.37 6.86
C ASN A 228 2.96 12.81 6.47
N SER A 229 3.06 13.73 7.43
CA SER A 229 3.47 15.13 7.19
C SER A 229 4.88 15.29 6.60
N CYS A 230 5.69 14.21 6.60
CA CYS A 230 7.00 14.19 5.96
C CYS A 230 6.91 14.16 4.44
N TYR A 231 5.83 13.57 3.90
CA TYR A 231 5.63 13.33 2.47
C TYR A 231 4.75 14.40 1.83
N PRO A 232 4.86 14.64 0.50
CA PRO A 232 5.76 13.97 -0.45
C PRO A 232 7.18 14.53 -0.50
N LEU A 233 7.44 15.69 0.10
CA LEU A 233 8.75 16.35 0.07
C LEU A 233 9.16 16.77 1.48
N PRO A 234 10.36 16.38 1.95
CA PRO A 234 10.82 16.76 3.27
C PRO A 234 11.37 18.19 3.23
N ASP A 235 10.82 19.07 4.06
CA ASP A 235 11.23 20.46 4.22
C ASP A 235 12.19 20.69 5.41
N THR A 236 12.37 19.69 6.27
CA THR A 236 13.27 19.74 7.43
C THR A 236 14.21 18.52 7.47
N PRO A 237 15.37 18.63 8.15
CA PRO A 237 16.27 17.49 8.33
C PRO A 237 15.61 16.28 9.01
N ALA A 238 14.70 16.53 9.98
CA ALA A 238 13.98 15.46 10.66
C ALA A 238 13.04 14.69 9.72
N LYS A 239 12.30 15.40 8.85
CA LYS A 239 11.48 14.75 7.81
C LYS A 239 12.31 14.05 6.74
N ALA A 240 13.49 14.60 6.41
CA ALA A 240 14.42 13.95 5.49
C ALA A 240 14.94 12.62 6.06
N ASN A 241 15.18 12.54 7.37
CA ASN A 241 15.53 11.30 8.05
C ASN A 241 14.41 10.26 7.95
N VAL A 242 13.14 10.67 8.10
CA VAL A 242 11.99 9.75 7.92
C VAL A 242 11.87 9.27 6.48
N HIS A 243 12.08 10.14 5.49
CA HIS A 243 12.14 9.75 4.08
C HIS A 243 13.21 8.68 3.80
N TRP A 244 14.40 8.87 4.37
CA TRP A 244 15.48 7.89 4.26
C TRP A 244 15.14 6.59 4.99
N LEU A 245 14.59 6.68 6.21
CA LEU A 245 14.18 5.56 7.06
C LEU A 245 13.18 4.67 6.34
N LEU A 246 12.04 5.22 5.90
CA LEU A 246 10.94 4.47 5.27
C LEU A 246 11.21 4.12 3.80
N GLY A 247 12.18 4.80 3.18
CA GLY A 247 12.60 4.58 1.80
C GLY A 247 13.80 3.64 1.70
N GLU A 248 14.98 4.22 1.50
CA GLU A 248 16.18 3.48 1.13
C GLU A 248 16.68 2.54 2.23
N PHE A 249 16.68 2.99 3.49
CA PHE A 249 17.10 2.16 4.61
C PHE A 249 16.18 0.93 4.78
N ASN A 250 14.86 1.15 4.81
CA ASN A 250 13.88 0.08 4.93
C ASN A 250 14.03 -0.97 3.82
N ARG A 251 14.20 -0.55 2.56
CA ARG A 251 14.45 -1.48 1.45
C ARG A 251 15.69 -2.35 1.64
N GLN A 252 16.78 -1.77 2.15
CA GLN A 252 18.01 -2.52 2.42
C GLN A 252 17.83 -3.52 3.56
N VAL A 253 17.14 -3.13 4.64
CA VAL A 253 16.81 -4.02 5.76
C VAL A 253 15.93 -5.17 5.30
N ILE A 254 14.89 -4.90 4.51
CA ILE A 254 13.97 -5.92 4.00
C ILE A 254 14.70 -6.90 3.07
N ALA A 255 15.55 -6.42 2.16
CA ALA A 255 16.32 -7.31 1.30
C ALA A 255 17.18 -8.30 2.11
N ARG A 256 17.82 -7.83 3.20
CA ARG A 256 18.58 -8.67 4.12
C ARG A 256 17.68 -9.59 4.95
N ALA A 257 16.52 -9.11 5.38
CA ALA A 257 15.55 -9.90 6.17
C ALA A 257 14.94 -11.04 5.35
N VAL A 258 14.62 -10.80 4.07
CA VAL A 258 14.19 -11.83 3.13
C VAL A 258 15.26 -12.92 3.01
N GLY A 259 16.53 -12.53 2.80
CA GLY A 259 17.64 -13.48 2.73
C GLY A 259 17.80 -14.29 4.02
N ALA A 260 17.67 -13.65 5.19
CA ALA A 260 17.74 -14.33 6.48
C ALA A 260 16.58 -15.32 6.69
N LEU A 261 15.35 -14.96 6.31
CA LEU A 261 14.18 -15.85 6.39
C LEU A 261 14.31 -17.06 5.47
N GLU A 262 14.70 -16.85 4.21
CA GLU A 262 14.87 -17.94 3.23
C GLU A 262 15.99 -18.91 3.64
N GLN A 263 17.00 -18.43 4.37
CA GLN A 263 18.09 -19.25 4.93
C GLN A 263 17.76 -19.88 6.29
N GLY A 264 16.67 -19.46 6.95
CA GLY A 264 16.36 -19.87 8.32
C GLY A 264 17.30 -19.26 9.38
N ASP A 265 17.98 -18.15 9.07
CA ASP A 265 18.89 -17.48 9.99
C ASP A 265 18.13 -16.54 10.94
N ALA A 266 17.52 -17.13 11.97
CA ALA A 266 16.83 -16.38 13.03
C ALA A 266 17.76 -15.36 13.71
N ARG A 267 19.05 -15.64 13.85
CA ARG A 267 19.98 -14.74 14.52
C ARG A 267 20.17 -13.45 13.73
N ALA A 268 20.41 -13.57 12.42
CA ALA A 268 20.52 -12.41 11.54
C ALA A 268 19.21 -11.62 11.49
N LEU A 269 18.06 -12.31 11.45
CA LEU A 269 16.75 -11.67 11.47
C LEU A 269 16.51 -10.86 12.75
N GLY A 270 16.88 -11.39 13.91
CA GLY A 270 16.75 -10.69 15.19
C GLY A 270 17.67 -9.47 15.29
N ALA A 271 18.89 -9.57 14.79
CA ALA A 271 19.81 -8.44 14.69
C ALA A 271 19.25 -7.33 13.76
N LEU A 272 18.61 -7.71 12.66
CA LEU A 272 17.92 -6.76 11.77
C LEU A 272 16.72 -6.09 12.45
N MET A 273 15.95 -6.81 13.28
CA MET A 273 14.85 -6.22 14.05
C MET A 273 15.37 -5.14 15.00
N ALA A 274 16.44 -5.44 15.74
CA ALA A 274 17.07 -4.48 16.65
C ALA A 274 17.65 -3.27 15.89
N GLN A 275 18.27 -3.50 14.73
CA GLN A 275 18.77 -2.42 13.86
C GLN A 275 17.63 -1.53 13.36
N ALA A 276 16.52 -2.13 12.91
CA ALA A 276 15.35 -1.41 12.44
C ALA A 276 14.74 -0.56 13.55
N GLN A 277 14.64 -1.09 14.77
CA GLN A 277 14.15 -0.34 15.92
C GLN A 277 15.04 0.86 16.23
N ALA A 278 16.35 0.65 16.35
CA ALA A 278 17.29 1.73 16.71
C ALA A 278 17.29 2.88 15.70
N GLU A 279 17.21 2.57 14.39
CA GLU A 279 17.11 3.58 13.34
C GLU A 279 15.73 4.25 13.32
N PHE A 280 14.65 3.52 13.63
CA PHE A 280 13.33 4.12 13.81
C PHE A 280 13.35 5.14 14.94
N ASP A 281 13.89 4.78 16.11
CA ASP A 281 13.98 5.68 17.27
C ASP A 281 14.81 6.94 16.93
N ARG A 282 15.93 6.76 16.23
CA ARG A 282 16.80 7.87 15.83
C ARG A 282 16.11 8.84 14.86
N CYS A 283 15.35 8.32 13.90
CA CYS A 283 14.81 9.11 12.80
C CYS A 283 13.40 9.62 13.05
N ALA A 284 12.53 8.82 13.65
CA ALA A 284 11.10 9.09 13.78
C ALA A 284 10.72 9.71 15.13
N THR A 285 11.36 9.32 16.24
CA THR A 285 11.05 9.87 17.57
C THR A 285 11.11 11.41 17.66
N PRO A 286 12.06 12.11 17.00
CA PRO A 286 12.07 13.57 17.01
C PRO A 286 10.82 14.24 16.43
N LEU A 287 10.04 13.56 15.59
CA LEU A 287 8.81 14.12 15.01
C LEU A 287 7.61 14.04 15.94
N CYS A 288 7.53 12.96 16.73
CA CYS A 288 6.41 12.75 17.65
C CYS A 288 6.93 12.24 19.01
N PRO A 289 7.70 13.05 19.75
CA PRO A 289 8.39 12.58 20.95
C PRO A 289 7.45 12.14 22.05
N SER A 290 6.22 12.67 22.12
CA SER A 290 5.24 12.26 23.13
C SER A 290 4.77 10.82 22.95
N GLU A 291 4.76 10.31 21.73
CA GLU A 291 4.24 8.97 21.41
C GLU A 291 5.36 7.97 21.08
N LEU A 292 6.40 8.42 20.38
CA LEU A 292 7.47 7.58 19.84
C LEU A 292 8.71 7.49 20.74
N SER A 293 8.70 8.11 21.92
CA SER A 293 9.75 7.84 22.94
C SER A 293 9.57 6.47 23.60
N ALA A 294 8.37 5.89 23.49
CA ALA A 294 8.03 4.50 23.83
C ALA A 294 8.76 3.90 25.05
N PRO A 295 8.65 4.51 26.25
CA PRO A 295 9.40 4.07 27.42
C PRO A 295 9.07 2.64 27.88
N VAL A 296 7.86 2.13 27.63
CA VAL A 296 7.48 0.75 27.98
C VAL A 296 8.11 -0.22 26.98
N LEU A 297 8.02 0.08 25.68
CA LEU A 297 8.67 -0.70 24.63
C LEU A 297 10.17 -0.86 24.91
N HIS A 298 10.89 0.24 25.15
CA HIS A 298 12.34 0.17 25.40
C HIS A 298 12.68 -0.54 26.71
N ARG A 299 11.82 -0.47 27.73
CA ARG A 299 12.00 -1.23 28.97
C ARG A 299 11.91 -2.73 28.72
N VAL A 300 10.97 -3.17 27.90
CA VAL A 300 10.83 -4.57 27.48
C VAL A 300 12.04 -5.00 26.64
N LEU A 301 12.38 -4.24 25.59
CA LEU A 301 13.49 -4.58 24.69
C LEU A 301 14.85 -4.64 25.40
N ALA A 302 15.07 -3.78 26.40
CA ALA A 302 16.29 -3.74 27.21
C ALA A 302 16.26 -4.66 28.45
N HIS A 303 15.17 -5.41 28.67
CA HIS A 303 15.02 -6.21 29.89
C HIS A 303 16.07 -7.31 29.96
N ALA A 304 16.87 -7.31 31.03
CA ALA A 304 18.03 -8.18 31.15
C ALA A 304 17.66 -9.67 31.15
N ALA A 305 16.50 -10.02 31.73
CA ALA A 305 16.03 -11.40 31.79
C ALA A 305 15.65 -11.97 30.42
N LEU A 306 15.28 -11.12 29.44
CA LEU A 306 14.92 -11.56 28.09
C LEU A 306 16.14 -11.83 27.20
N GLN A 307 17.25 -11.13 27.42
CA GLN A 307 18.42 -11.16 26.53
C GLN A 307 19.01 -12.56 26.27
N PRO A 308 19.02 -13.51 27.25
CA PRO A 308 19.47 -14.88 27.00
C PRO A 308 18.56 -15.66 26.05
N HIS A 309 17.27 -15.29 25.95
CA HIS A 309 16.23 -16.04 25.26
C HIS A 309 15.86 -15.46 23.88
N ILE A 310 16.31 -14.24 23.56
CA ILE A 310 16.00 -13.58 22.29
C ILE A 310 17.24 -13.32 21.44
N TYR A 311 17.03 -13.14 20.13
CA TYR A 311 18.01 -12.59 19.19
C TYR A 311 17.84 -11.10 18.94
N GLY A 312 16.65 -10.56 19.19
CA GLY A 312 16.31 -9.15 19.04
C GLY A 312 14.81 -8.92 19.07
N GLY A 313 14.39 -7.67 18.89
CA GLY A 313 12.98 -7.31 18.89
C GLY A 313 12.76 -5.87 18.46
N LYS A 314 11.50 -5.53 18.21
CA LYS A 314 11.06 -4.19 17.78
C LYS A 314 9.59 -3.97 18.12
N GLY A 315 9.14 -2.72 18.07
CA GLY A 315 7.71 -2.40 18.09
C GLY A 315 7.01 -2.84 16.80
N VAL A 316 5.68 -2.93 16.88
CA VAL A 316 4.80 -3.40 15.80
C VAL A 316 3.78 -2.33 15.43
N GLY A 317 3.45 -2.24 14.14
CA GLY A 317 2.37 -1.40 13.63
C GLY A 317 2.77 0.08 13.64
N SER A 318 1.97 0.93 14.29
CA SER A 318 2.29 2.37 14.39
C SER A 318 3.43 2.70 15.37
N GLN A 319 4.18 1.72 15.87
CA GLN A 319 5.24 1.90 16.87
C GLN A 319 4.70 2.51 18.18
N GLY A 320 5.53 3.14 19.00
CA GLY A 320 5.15 3.62 20.32
C GLY A 320 4.89 2.47 21.31
N ASP A 321 4.26 2.79 22.44
CA ASP A 321 3.92 1.81 23.48
C ASP A 321 2.63 1.01 23.16
N GLY A 322 2.58 0.43 21.95
CA GLY A 322 1.50 -0.47 21.52
C GLY A 322 1.86 -1.93 21.75
N CYS A 323 2.50 -2.55 20.76
CA CYS A 323 2.92 -3.96 20.83
C CYS A 323 4.41 -4.08 20.50
N ALA A 324 5.06 -5.07 21.11
CA ALA A 324 6.40 -5.50 20.79
C ALA A 324 6.39 -6.87 20.11
N GLN A 325 7.30 -7.10 19.17
CA GLN A 325 7.65 -8.42 18.68
C GLN A 325 9.08 -8.75 19.10
N LEU A 326 9.26 -9.96 19.64
CA LEU A 326 10.52 -10.49 20.12
C LEU A 326 10.83 -11.78 19.37
N LEU A 327 12.04 -11.89 18.85
CA LEU A 327 12.51 -13.08 18.16
C LEU A 327 13.20 -14.01 19.14
N ALA A 328 12.52 -15.09 19.52
CA ALA A 328 13.05 -16.10 20.42
C ALA A 328 14.05 -17.02 19.72
N ARG A 329 14.96 -17.61 20.50
CA ARG A 329 16.00 -18.49 19.96
C ARG A 329 15.53 -19.90 19.63
N SER A 330 14.47 -20.35 20.31
CA SER A 330 13.85 -21.68 20.20
C SER A 330 12.38 -21.61 20.64
N HIS A 331 11.65 -22.70 20.48
CA HIS A 331 10.29 -22.82 20.98
C HIS A 331 10.24 -22.73 22.52
N GLU A 332 11.19 -23.35 23.20
CA GLU A 332 11.33 -23.30 24.67
C GLU A 332 11.67 -21.90 25.15
N ASP A 333 12.57 -21.20 24.45
CA ASP A 333 12.90 -19.81 24.75
C ASP A 333 11.71 -18.89 24.52
N ALA A 334 10.85 -19.16 23.53
CA ALA A 334 9.62 -18.40 23.33
C ALA A 334 8.70 -18.53 24.55
N ALA A 335 8.53 -19.74 25.08
CA ALA A 335 7.76 -19.97 26.31
C ALA A 335 8.39 -19.27 27.53
N ALA A 336 9.72 -19.29 27.65
CA ALA A 336 10.44 -18.57 28.70
C ALA A 336 10.23 -17.05 28.61
N VAL A 337 10.31 -16.48 27.40
CA VAL A 337 10.03 -15.05 27.14
C VAL A 337 8.62 -14.69 27.56
N ALA A 338 7.61 -15.47 27.17
CA ALA A 338 6.23 -15.21 27.56
C ALA A 338 6.03 -15.29 29.09
N ALA A 339 6.67 -16.26 29.75
CA ALA A 339 6.63 -16.39 31.21
C ALA A 339 7.28 -15.18 31.91
N ILE A 340 8.42 -14.70 31.42
CA ILE A 340 9.11 -13.51 31.95
C ILE A 340 8.24 -12.26 31.75
N LEU A 341 7.68 -12.08 30.55
CA LEU A 341 6.80 -10.94 30.25
C LEU A 341 5.55 -10.93 31.13
N ASN A 342 4.95 -12.08 31.38
CA ASN A 342 3.80 -12.19 32.25
C ASN A 342 4.18 -11.91 33.72
N ALA A 343 5.29 -12.48 34.21
CA ALA A 343 5.72 -12.32 35.59
C ALA A 343 6.18 -10.90 35.93
N ASP A 344 6.99 -10.30 35.05
CA ASP A 344 7.65 -9.02 35.33
C ASP A 344 6.83 -7.81 34.85
N PHE A 345 5.97 -7.99 33.85
CA PHE A 345 5.23 -6.89 33.21
C PHE A 345 3.71 -7.11 33.12
N GLN A 346 3.19 -8.28 33.52
CA GLN A 346 1.75 -8.62 33.41
C GLN A 346 1.22 -8.48 31.97
N MET A 347 2.06 -8.79 31.00
CA MET A 347 1.73 -8.73 29.58
C MET A 347 1.24 -10.08 29.08
N ASP A 348 0.17 -10.06 28.30
CA ASP A 348 -0.31 -11.22 27.55
C ASP A 348 0.52 -11.36 26.27
N CYS A 349 0.78 -12.60 25.86
CA CYS A 349 1.69 -12.91 24.79
C CYS A 349 1.04 -13.84 23.76
N LEU A 350 1.25 -13.52 22.49
CA LEU A 350 0.95 -14.36 21.35
C LEU A 350 2.21 -15.04 20.83
N HIS A 351 2.20 -16.37 20.76
CA HIS A 351 3.23 -17.17 20.12
C HIS A 351 2.95 -17.37 18.63
N LEU A 352 3.93 -17.04 17.79
CA LEU A 352 3.88 -17.24 16.36
C LEU A 352 5.15 -17.98 15.90
N THR A 353 4.99 -19.14 15.26
CA THR A 353 6.09 -19.81 14.57
C THR A 353 5.91 -19.65 13.06
N LEU A 354 6.90 -19.09 12.37
CA LEU A 354 6.95 -19.05 10.91
C LEU A 354 7.68 -20.29 10.39
N GLY A 355 7.25 -20.83 9.26
CA GLY A 355 7.91 -21.96 8.60
C GLY A 355 7.51 -23.34 9.13
N GLU A 356 6.56 -23.42 10.06
CA GLU A 356 5.84 -24.65 10.37
C GLU A 356 4.51 -24.66 9.62
N GLU A 357 4.19 -25.77 8.94
CA GLU A 357 2.85 -25.99 8.42
C GLU A 357 1.90 -26.12 9.61
N SER A 358 0.85 -25.29 9.67
CA SER A 358 -0.17 -25.40 10.70
C SER A 358 -0.78 -26.81 10.65
N THR A 359 -0.75 -27.52 11.78
CA THR A 359 -1.35 -28.86 11.93
C THR A 359 -2.87 -28.89 11.71
N ASP A 360 -3.50 -27.71 11.61
CA ASP A 360 -4.88 -27.55 11.16
C ASP A 360 -4.93 -27.71 9.63
N GLY A 361 -4.97 -28.96 9.18
CA GLY A 361 -4.81 -29.42 7.80
C GLY A 361 -5.82 -28.87 6.78
N ARG A 362 -5.69 -27.59 6.42
CA ARG A 362 -6.20 -27.03 5.16
C ARG A 362 -5.14 -26.11 4.58
N ALA A 363 -4.35 -26.69 3.68
CA ALA A 363 -3.52 -25.92 2.77
C ALA A 363 -4.37 -24.81 2.13
N ALA A 364 -3.90 -23.56 2.21
CA ALA A 364 -4.36 -22.53 1.29
C ALA A 364 -4.22 -23.08 -0.14
N PRO A 365 -5.23 -22.95 -1.01
CA PRO A 365 -5.13 -23.47 -2.37
C PRO A 365 -3.88 -22.88 -3.06
N GLY A 366 -3.13 -23.78 -3.68
CA GLY A 366 -1.72 -23.64 -4.05
C GLY A 366 -1.27 -22.28 -4.58
N ALA A 367 -0.17 -21.78 -4.02
CA ALA A 367 0.69 -20.75 -4.58
C ALA A 367 1.50 -21.27 -5.79
N ALA A 368 0.81 -21.91 -6.75
CA ALA A 368 1.37 -22.29 -8.04
C ALA A 368 0.62 -21.50 -9.11
N ASP A 369 1.06 -20.26 -9.32
CA ASP A 369 1.06 -19.54 -10.60
C ASP A 369 1.60 -18.12 -10.35
N ALA A 370 2.92 -18.06 -10.11
CA ALA A 370 3.70 -16.83 -10.15
C ALA A 370 4.56 -16.81 -11.41
N SER A 371 3.93 -17.06 -12.56
CA SER A 371 4.41 -16.62 -13.86
C SER A 371 3.24 -16.72 -14.83
N ASP A 372 2.73 -15.59 -15.32
CA ASP A 372 2.48 -15.49 -16.76
C ASP A 372 2.16 -14.05 -17.18
N GLY A 373 2.93 -13.60 -18.17
CA GLY A 373 2.50 -12.60 -19.13
C GLY A 373 2.05 -13.28 -20.41
N ALA A 374 1.22 -12.54 -21.17
CA ALA A 374 0.81 -12.76 -22.56
C ALA A 374 -0.28 -13.82 -22.80
N GLY A 375 -1.45 -13.34 -23.23
CA GLY A 375 -2.65 -14.16 -23.41
C GLY A 375 -2.75 -14.94 -24.71
N ALA A 376 -3.84 -15.71 -24.81
CA ALA A 376 -4.41 -16.18 -26.06
C ALA A 376 -5.94 -16.30 -25.92
N ASN A 377 -6.65 -15.75 -26.91
CA ASN A 377 -8.08 -15.89 -27.11
C ASN A 377 -8.46 -17.35 -27.44
N ALA A 378 -9.63 -17.80 -27.00
CA ALA A 378 -10.46 -18.69 -27.80
C ALA A 378 -11.94 -18.47 -27.49
N ASP A 379 -12.69 -18.25 -28.56
CA ASP A 379 -14.12 -17.96 -28.63
C ASP A 379 -14.93 -19.27 -28.61
N SER A 380 -16.18 -19.12 -28.18
CA SER A 380 -17.36 -19.99 -28.19
C SER A 380 -17.43 -21.24 -29.11
N ALA A 381 -18.04 -22.33 -28.61
CA ALA A 381 -19.23 -22.99 -29.21
C ALA A 381 -19.67 -24.29 -28.49
N GLU A 382 -20.99 -24.41 -28.33
CA GLU A 382 -21.74 -25.60 -27.91
C GLU A 382 -21.57 -26.81 -28.85
N ARG A 383 -21.61 -28.03 -28.29
CA ARG A 383 -22.51 -29.14 -28.70
C ARG A 383 -22.28 -30.39 -27.86
N GLY A 384 -23.36 -30.98 -27.38
CA GLY A 384 -23.35 -32.21 -26.58
C GLY A 384 -23.21 -33.49 -27.40
N ALA A 385 -22.80 -34.57 -26.73
CA ALA A 385 -23.20 -35.94 -27.03
C ALA A 385 -22.82 -36.87 -25.87
N ARG A 386 -23.79 -37.70 -25.48
CA ARG A 386 -23.66 -38.85 -24.57
C ARG A 386 -22.68 -39.88 -25.14
N ALA A 387 -21.94 -40.60 -24.28
CA ALA A 387 -22.07 -42.06 -24.07
C ALA A 387 -20.83 -42.73 -23.46
N ARG A 388 -21.10 -43.57 -22.44
CA ARG A 388 -20.54 -44.90 -22.14
C ARG A 388 -19.07 -45.06 -21.67
N ALA A 389 -18.95 -45.50 -20.42
CA ALA A 389 -17.93 -46.46 -19.93
C ALA A 389 -18.15 -47.85 -20.59
N PRO A 390 -17.17 -48.78 -20.67
CA PRO A 390 -16.52 -49.49 -19.52
C PRO A 390 -15.06 -49.98 -19.82
N PRO A 391 -14.50 -51.05 -19.21
CA PRO A 391 -14.13 -51.28 -17.80
C PRO A 391 -12.62 -51.61 -17.58
N ARG A 392 -12.28 -51.88 -16.30
CA ARG A 392 -11.00 -52.38 -15.75
C ARG A 392 -10.59 -53.77 -16.29
N ASP A 393 -9.28 -54.00 -16.47
CA ASP A 393 -8.50 -55.02 -15.73
C ASP A 393 -7.05 -55.20 -16.25
N ALA A 394 -6.20 -55.69 -15.32
CA ALA A 394 -4.93 -56.43 -15.49
C ALA A 394 -3.59 -55.67 -15.61
N ALA A 395 -2.90 -55.66 -14.47
CA ALA A 395 -1.47 -55.91 -14.22
C ALA A 395 -0.51 -56.09 -15.42
N SER A 396 0.68 -55.46 -15.32
CA SER A 396 1.99 -56.15 -15.41
C SER A 396 3.16 -55.15 -15.62
N GLN A 397 4.15 -55.26 -14.74
CA GLN A 397 5.60 -55.09 -14.98
C GLN A 397 6.20 -53.68 -15.20
N VAL A 398 6.91 -53.26 -14.15
CA VAL A 398 8.02 -52.30 -14.12
C VAL A 398 9.22 -52.84 -14.93
N PRO A 399 9.98 -51.97 -15.62
CA PRO A 399 11.41 -52.17 -15.75
C PRO A 399 12.22 -51.02 -15.14
N ALA A 400 13.33 -51.43 -14.51
CA ALA A 400 14.25 -50.62 -13.73
C ALA A 400 15.03 -49.59 -14.56
N VAL A 401 15.21 -48.41 -13.96
CA VAL A 401 16.10 -47.34 -14.42
C VAL A 401 17.53 -47.65 -13.98
N GLN A 402 18.48 -47.68 -14.92
CA GLN A 402 19.92 -47.73 -14.64
C GLN A 402 20.50 -46.31 -14.44
N PRO A 403 21.48 -46.12 -13.55
CA PRO A 403 22.05 -44.82 -13.24
C PRO A 403 23.17 -44.44 -14.23
N VAL A 404 23.11 -43.20 -14.75
CA VAL A 404 24.20 -42.63 -15.57
C VAL A 404 25.25 -41.98 -14.65
N ARG A 405 26.49 -42.45 -14.80
CA ARG A 405 27.73 -41.98 -14.17
C ARG A 405 28.08 -40.55 -14.56
N ALA A 406 28.53 -39.78 -13.57
CA ALA A 406 29.34 -38.57 -13.78
C ALA A 406 30.79 -38.94 -14.17
N PRO A 407 31.51 -38.08 -14.93
CA PRO A 407 32.96 -38.11 -14.96
C PRO A 407 33.57 -36.92 -14.19
N ALA A 408 34.65 -37.22 -13.46
CA ALA A 408 35.50 -36.31 -12.72
C ALA A 408 36.82 -36.03 -13.48
N GLY A 409 37.39 -34.84 -13.25
CA GLY A 409 38.77 -34.42 -13.58
C GLY A 409 38.91 -33.75 -14.96
N GLY A 410 39.44 -32.54 -15.16
CA GLY A 410 40.18 -31.60 -14.32
C GLY A 410 41.64 -31.48 -14.77
N VAL A 411 41.99 -30.47 -15.59
CA VAL A 411 43.23 -29.65 -15.47
C VAL A 411 43.24 -28.46 -16.45
N ALA A 412 43.36 -27.26 -15.85
CA ALA A 412 44.10 -26.05 -16.23
C ALA A 412 44.46 -25.74 -17.70
N ALA A 413 44.08 -24.53 -18.17
CA ALA A 413 45.00 -23.43 -18.49
C ALA A 413 44.30 -22.24 -19.21
N ALA A 414 44.62 -21.02 -18.74
CA ALA A 414 44.69 -19.75 -19.46
C ALA A 414 43.45 -19.20 -20.21
N LEU A 415 42.88 -18.10 -19.69
CA LEU A 415 43.01 -16.75 -20.27
C LEU A 415 42.30 -15.72 -19.38
N GLN A 416 43.11 -15.02 -18.57
CA GLN A 416 42.76 -13.81 -17.83
C GLN A 416 42.75 -12.61 -18.78
N GLN A 417 41.78 -11.71 -18.62
CA GLN A 417 41.84 -10.33 -19.09
C GLN A 417 41.85 -9.41 -17.86
N PRO A 418 42.72 -8.38 -17.79
CA PRO A 418 42.90 -7.56 -16.59
C PRO A 418 41.85 -6.45 -16.47
N VAL A 419 41.43 -6.18 -15.24
CA VAL A 419 40.59 -5.03 -14.85
C VAL A 419 41.48 -3.78 -14.77
N PRO A 420 41.08 -2.61 -15.32
CA PRO A 420 41.94 -1.43 -15.39
C PRO A 420 42.21 -0.75 -14.04
N ALA A 421 43.45 -0.26 -13.89
CA ALA A 421 44.08 0.21 -12.65
C ALA A 421 43.50 1.48 -11.98
N HIS A 422 42.38 2.02 -12.43
CA HIS A 422 41.69 3.12 -11.73
C HIS A 422 40.69 2.63 -10.68
N ALA A 423 40.21 1.38 -10.79
CA ALA A 423 39.22 0.80 -9.88
C ALA A 423 39.83 0.27 -8.54
N LEU A 424 41.15 0.25 -8.41
CA LEU A 424 41.85 -0.22 -7.21
C LEU A 424 42.32 0.91 -6.28
N ALA A 425 42.26 2.17 -6.72
CA ALA A 425 42.63 3.32 -5.91
C ALA A 425 41.48 3.79 -4.99
N ASP A 426 40.23 3.69 -5.44
CA ASP A 426 39.06 4.10 -4.64
C ASP A 426 38.67 3.10 -3.55
N ALA A 427 38.93 1.80 -3.76
CA ALA A 427 38.62 0.76 -2.77
C ALA A 427 39.54 0.79 -1.53
N ARG A 428 40.78 1.29 -1.66
CA ARG A 428 41.69 1.46 -0.51
C ARG A 428 41.34 2.67 0.35
N LEU A 429 40.92 3.78 -0.27
CA LEU A 429 40.55 5.01 0.45
C LEU A 429 39.25 4.85 1.27
N VAL A 430 38.34 3.98 0.81
CA VAL A 430 37.09 3.66 1.52
C VAL A 430 37.33 2.70 2.69
N ASN A 431 38.28 1.77 2.55
CA ASN A 431 38.58 0.79 3.61
C ASN A 431 39.44 1.38 4.74
N GLU A 432 40.34 2.33 4.43
CA GLU A 432 41.14 3.05 5.44
C GLU A 432 40.27 3.98 6.30
N ARG A 433 39.22 4.59 5.72
CA ARG A 433 38.25 5.41 6.46
C ARG A 433 37.26 4.60 7.30
N ALA A 434 36.92 3.38 6.86
CA ALA A 434 36.08 2.48 7.66
C ALA A 434 36.79 2.01 8.94
N ALA A 435 38.10 1.72 8.84
CA ALA A 435 38.92 1.35 9.99
C ALA A 435 39.12 2.52 10.99
N GLU A 436 39.23 3.76 10.51
CA GLU A 436 39.28 4.95 11.38
C GLU A 436 37.96 5.19 12.12
N VAL A 437 36.81 4.93 11.50
CA VAL A 437 35.49 5.07 12.14
C VAL A 437 35.26 3.97 13.18
N GLU A 438 35.70 2.73 12.93
CA GLU A 438 35.67 1.66 13.93
C GLU A 438 36.62 1.92 15.11
N ALA A 439 37.82 2.49 14.86
CA ALA A 439 38.76 2.84 15.93
C ALA A 439 38.24 3.99 16.80
N VAL A 440 37.58 4.99 16.21
CA VAL A 440 36.96 6.11 16.94
C VAL A 440 35.74 5.64 17.74
N ALA A 441 34.94 4.71 17.21
CA ALA A 441 33.82 4.10 17.92
C ALA A 441 34.28 3.21 19.10
N ALA A 442 35.37 2.44 18.92
CA ALA A 442 35.98 1.64 19.97
C ALA A 442 36.58 2.52 21.09
N ALA A 443 37.23 3.63 20.73
CA ALA A 443 37.76 4.60 21.69
C ALA A 443 36.64 5.35 22.46
N ALA A 444 35.53 5.69 21.79
CA ALA A 444 34.36 6.28 22.44
C ALA A 444 33.65 5.28 23.39
N TRP A 445 33.62 4.01 23.03
CA TRP A 445 33.09 2.95 23.89
C TRP A 445 33.99 2.73 25.13
N GLN A 446 35.31 2.71 24.98
CA GLN A 446 36.26 2.61 26.11
C GLN A 446 36.23 3.86 27.01
N ALA A 447 36.07 5.07 26.45
CA ALA A 447 35.89 6.30 27.22
C ALA A 447 34.58 6.30 28.03
N SER A 448 33.49 5.74 27.46
CA SER A 448 32.22 5.58 28.17
C SER A 448 32.24 4.47 29.24
N ALA A 449 33.12 3.47 29.11
CA ALA A 449 33.36 2.45 30.13
C ALA A 449 34.16 3.00 31.33
N TRP A 450 35.10 3.92 31.11
CA TRP A 450 35.82 4.62 32.18
C TRP A 450 34.91 5.61 32.93
N ALA A 451 34.01 6.30 32.23
CA ALA A 451 33.02 7.21 32.84
C ALA A 451 31.96 6.50 33.70
N ARG A 452 31.71 5.20 33.47
CA ARG A 452 30.80 4.38 34.29
C ARG A 452 31.47 3.74 35.52
N GLY A 453 32.80 3.82 35.63
CA GLY A 453 33.58 3.28 36.77
C GLY A 453 33.99 4.31 37.82
N ALA A 454 33.80 5.62 37.57
CA ALA A 454 34.23 6.69 38.45
C ALA A 454 33.05 7.52 38.98
N ALA A 455 32.13 6.87 39.69
CA ALA A 455 31.10 7.55 40.49
C ALA A 455 31.13 7.00 41.92
N ALA A 456 32.27 7.16 42.59
CA ALA A 456 32.41 7.07 44.04
C ALA A 456 33.58 8.01 44.46
N GLY A 457 33.28 9.23 44.90
CA GLY A 457 34.27 10.14 45.47
C GLY A 457 34.06 11.62 45.13
N ALA A 458 33.70 12.40 46.15
CA ALA A 458 33.29 13.80 46.16
C ALA A 458 34.31 14.88 45.73
N LEU A 459 33.77 16.05 45.35
CA LEU A 459 34.19 17.46 45.58
C LEU A 459 35.49 18.03 44.94
N ALA A 460 35.35 19.03 44.03
CA ALA A 460 35.86 20.41 44.18
C ALA A 460 35.89 21.24 42.86
N ALA A 461 35.17 22.39 42.85
CA ALA A 461 35.53 23.75 42.39
C ALA A 461 36.37 24.07 41.11
N VAL A 462 35.76 24.92 40.25
CA VAL A 462 36.30 26.13 39.56
C VAL A 462 37.02 26.03 38.19
N ALA A 463 36.30 26.55 37.17
CA ALA A 463 36.65 27.49 36.07
C ALA A 463 37.91 27.33 35.19
N VAL A 464 37.72 27.50 33.86
CA VAL A 464 38.10 28.71 33.06
C VAL A 464 38.21 28.35 31.57
N SER A 465 37.51 29.14 30.75
CA SER A 465 37.67 29.28 29.29
C SER A 465 39.04 29.83 28.89
N ALA A 466 39.70 29.24 27.88
CA ALA A 466 40.48 29.92 26.84
C ALA A 466 41.36 28.94 26.04
N ALA A 467 41.13 28.82 24.72
CA ALA A 467 42.20 28.62 23.72
C ALA A 467 41.63 28.64 22.29
N LEU A 468 41.25 29.83 21.83
CA LEU A 468 41.27 30.17 20.40
C LEU A 468 42.00 31.51 20.28
N ALA A 469 43.34 31.50 20.16
CA ALA A 469 44.14 32.65 19.75
C ALA A 469 45.59 32.24 19.42
N MET A 470 45.86 31.98 18.14
CA MET A 470 47.12 32.11 17.38
C MET A 470 46.96 31.17 16.17
N MET A 471 46.78 31.59 14.92
CA MET A 471 47.41 32.71 14.23
C MET A 471 46.44 33.34 13.22
N CYS A 472 46.20 34.65 13.41
CA CYS A 472 45.81 35.57 12.35
C CYS A 472 47.02 35.87 11.45
N ARG A 473 46.77 36.02 10.14
CA ARG A 473 47.21 37.09 9.22
C ARG A 473 46.87 36.61 7.80
N GLY A 474 46.15 37.31 6.94
CA GLY A 474 45.48 38.61 6.96
C GLY A 474 44.67 38.67 5.64
N GLY A 475 43.45 39.20 5.63
CA GLY A 475 43.14 40.55 5.14
C GLY A 475 42.81 40.52 3.63
N SER A 476 41.77 41.13 3.09
CA SER A 476 40.80 42.11 3.55
C SER A 476 39.62 42.18 2.55
N ALA A 477 38.43 42.51 3.05
CA ALA A 477 37.39 43.43 2.53
C ALA A 477 37.17 43.58 1.00
N LYS A 478 35.97 43.73 0.42
CA LYS A 478 34.59 43.97 0.87
C LYS A 478 33.69 43.93 -0.39
N VAL A 479 32.45 43.42 -0.24
CA VAL A 479 31.15 44.01 -0.67
C VAL A 479 30.77 44.13 -2.17
N ALA A 480 29.49 43.74 -2.42
CA ALA A 480 28.51 44.17 -3.43
C ALA A 480 28.42 43.45 -4.80
N GLU A 481 27.35 42.65 -4.90
CA GLU A 481 26.20 42.84 -5.82
C GLU A 481 26.44 43.03 -7.32
N ALA A 482 26.06 42.04 -8.14
CA ALA A 482 25.65 42.24 -9.53
C ALA A 482 24.93 41.00 -10.11
N PHE A 483 23.59 40.98 -10.11
CA PHE A 483 22.80 40.16 -11.04
C PHE A 483 22.18 41.10 -12.09
N LYS A 484 22.69 41.03 -13.32
CA LYS A 484 22.28 41.87 -14.45
C LYS A 484 21.27 41.09 -15.32
N LYS A 485 20.15 41.75 -15.64
CA LYS A 485 19.08 41.31 -16.55
C LYS A 485 19.50 41.45 -18.05
N PRO A 486 18.67 40.96 -19.01
CA PRO A 486 19.06 40.28 -20.27
C PRO A 486 19.17 41.24 -21.46
N PRO A 487 19.38 40.74 -22.70
CA PRO A 487 19.00 41.48 -23.89
C PRO A 487 17.90 40.80 -24.72
N SER A 488 16.95 41.64 -25.13
CA SER A 488 16.06 41.46 -26.28
C SER A 488 16.58 42.27 -27.48
N SER A 489 16.24 41.84 -28.72
CA SER A 489 15.75 42.65 -29.86
C SER A 489 16.14 42.08 -31.26
N ASP A 490 15.20 41.36 -31.87
CA ASP A 490 14.49 41.64 -33.16
C ASP A 490 15.26 41.95 -34.48
N PRO A 491 14.57 42.18 -35.63
CA PRO A 491 13.91 41.27 -36.58
C PRO A 491 14.65 41.17 -37.94
N ARG A 492 14.24 40.20 -38.80
CA ARG A 492 13.96 40.39 -40.25
C ARG A 492 13.71 39.04 -40.95
N GLY A 493 12.59 38.94 -41.65
CA GLY A 493 12.16 37.74 -42.36
C GLY A 493 12.84 37.49 -43.71
N ARG A 494 12.81 36.24 -44.15
CA ARG A 494 12.57 35.85 -45.55
C ARG A 494 12.27 34.36 -45.66
N ALA A 495 11.24 34.06 -46.43
CA ALA A 495 10.77 32.73 -46.74
C ALA A 495 11.54 32.08 -47.92
N CYS A 496 11.40 30.75 -47.99
CA CYS A 496 11.48 29.87 -49.16
C CYS A 496 12.85 29.53 -49.77
N ARG A 497 13.26 28.25 -49.68
CA ARG A 497 13.23 27.30 -50.82
C ARG A 497 13.74 25.90 -50.43
N ALA A 498 13.02 24.88 -50.89
CA ALA A 498 13.42 23.47 -50.89
C ALA A 498 14.48 23.17 -51.97
N PRO A 499 15.14 21.99 -51.90
CA PRO A 499 15.51 21.27 -53.10
C PRO A 499 14.80 19.92 -53.20
N ARG A 500 14.33 19.64 -54.41
CA ARG A 500 13.78 18.36 -54.87
C ARG A 500 14.88 17.50 -55.48
N SER A 501 14.64 16.19 -55.36
CA SER A 501 14.93 15.09 -56.29
C SER A 501 16.37 14.58 -56.47
N SER A 502 16.54 13.29 -56.20
CA SER A 502 16.70 12.31 -57.29
C SER A 502 16.16 10.93 -56.87
N ARG A 503 15.43 10.30 -57.80
CA ARG A 503 14.82 8.97 -57.72
C ARG A 503 15.77 7.92 -58.30
N ARG A 504 15.72 6.70 -57.72
CA ARG A 504 15.95 5.34 -58.27
C ARG A 504 16.76 4.54 -57.23
N ARG A 505 16.40 3.35 -56.75
CA ARG A 505 15.60 2.22 -57.27
C ARG A 505 14.85 1.51 -56.13
N ALA A 506 13.74 0.88 -56.49
CA ALA A 506 12.91 0.03 -55.65
C ALA A 506 13.49 -1.38 -55.53
N ALA A 507 13.37 -1.99 -54.34
CA ALA A 507 12.91 -3.36 -54.07
C ALA A 507 13.38 -3.78 -52.67
N GLY A 508 12.45 -4.16 -51.79
CA GLY A 508 12.75 -4.82 -50.52
C GLY A 508 12.44 -4.02 -49.27
N LEU A 509 11.19 -3.65 -49.04
CA LEU A 509 10.59 -3.56 -47.70
C LEU A 509 9.06 -3.40 -47.83
N ARG A 510 8.39 -4.51 -48.14
CA ARG A 510 6.93 -4.61 -48.04
C ARG A 510 6.64 -5.65 -46.96
N HIS A 511 7.04 -5.40 -45.72
CA HIS A 511 6.67 -6.15 -44.50
C HIS A 511 7.19 -5.38 -43.27
N ALA A 512 6.76 -4.13 -43.10
CA ALA A 512 6.84 -3.35 -41.86
C ALA A 512 6.07 -2.04 -42.11
N MET A 513 5.26 -1.59 -41.16
CA MET A 513 4.32 -0.45 -41.25
C MET A 513 2.89 -0.76 -41.74
N ALA A 514 2.39 -1.97 -41.47
CA ALA A 514 0.95 -2.27 -41.40
C ALA A 514 0.48 -2.48 -39.94
N GLY A 515 1.16 -1.86 -38.97
CA GLY A 515 1.03 -2.17 -37.54
C GLY A 515 0.79 -0.98 -36.61
N VAL A 516 0.17 0.11 -37.07
CA VAL A 516 -0.16 1.27 -36.20
C VAL A 516 -1.66 1.66 -36.28
N ARG A 517 -2.54 0.70 -36.55
CA ARG A 517 -4.01 0.96 -36.54
C ARG A 517 -4.85 -0.07 -35.79
N ALA A 518 -4.30 -0.68 -34.75
CA ALA A 518 -5.08 -1.58 -33.89
C ALA A 518 -4.72 -1.38 -32.42
N ARG A 519 -5.41 -0.42 -31.78
CA ARG A 519 -5.86 -0.41 -30.36
C ARG A 519 -6.59 0.90 -30.10
N GLN A 520 -7.79 1.03 -30.66
CA GLN A 520 -8.79 1.98 -30.17
C GLN A 520 -9.88 1.14 -29.51
N GLN A 521 -9.79 0.97 -28.19
CA GLN A 521 -10.90 0.46 -27.40
C GLN A 521 -12.08 1.42 -27.58
N ARG A 522 -13.21 0.94 -28.13
CA ARG A 522 -14.41 1.77 -28.25
C ARG A 522 -14.87 2.17 -26.85
N LEU A 523 -14.72 3.45 -26.54
CA LEU A 523 -15.22 4.07 -25.32
C LEU A 523 -16.76 4.10 -25.34
N ALA A 524 -17.39 4.07 -24.16
CA ALA A 524 -18.84 4.14 -24.01
C ALA A 524 -19.42 5.40 -24.69
N PRO A 525 -20.66 5.35 -25.22
CA PRO A 525 -21.27 6.45 -25.99
C PRO A 525 -21.50 7.74 -25.18
N GLU A 526 -21.24 7.73 -23.88
CA GLU A 526 -21.38 8.89 -22.97
C GLU A 526 -20.10 9.75 -22.91
N VAL A 527 -18.98 9.28 -23.46
CA VAL A 527 -17.70 9.97 -23.44
C VAL A 527 -17.64 10.99 -24.57
N ASN A 528 -17.61 12.28 -24.20
CA ASN A 528 -17.55 13.39 -25.14
C ASN A 528 -16.17 14.07 -25.13
N ARG A 529 -15.77 14.63 -26.27
CA ARG A 529 -14.52 15.43 -26.42
C ARG A 529 -14.53 16.75 -25.65
N VAL A 530 -15.70 17.14 -25.15
CA VAL A 530 -15.92 18.40 -24.47
C VAL A 530 -16.11 18.11 -22.99
N LEU A 531 -15.25 18.71 -22.18
CA LEU A 531 -15.34 18.67 -20.74
C LEU A 531 -15.96 19.97 -20.23
N TYR A 532 -16.83 19.83 -19.22
CA TYR A 532 -17.41 20.91 -18.45
C TYR A 532 -16.74 20.96 -17.07
N VAL A 533 -16.06 22.07 -16.81
CA VAL A 533 -15.32 22.31 -15.57
C VAL A 533 -16.11 23.31 -14.72
N ARG A 534 -16.29 22.99 -13.44
CA ARG A 534 -16.93 23.84 -12.43
C ARG A 534 -15.97 24.07 -11.26
N ASN A 535 -16.34 25.07 -10.45
CA ASN A 535 -15.62 25.46 -9.23
C ASN A 535 -14.23 26.05 -9.50
N LEU A 536 -14.04 26.71 -10.65
CA LEU A 536 -12.79 27.40 -10.96
C LEU A 536 -12.62 28.65 -10.10
N PRO A 537 -11.39 28.96 -9.62
CA PRO A 537 -11.12 30.18 -8.91
C PRO A 537 -11.33 31.41 -9.82
N PHE A 538 -11.93 32.47 -9.28
CA PHE A 538 -12.30 33.66 -10.05
C PHE A 538 -11.13 34.47 -10.61
N LYS A 539 -9.91 34.15 -10.18
CA LYS A 539 -8.67 34.82 -10.59
C LYS A 539 -7.90 34.05 -11.69
N ILE A 540 -8.39 32.89 -12.13
CA ILE A 540 -7.68 32.06 -13.09
C ILE A 540 -7.68 32.68 -14.49
N THR A 541 -6.52 32.63 -15.14
CA THR A 541 -6.33 33.14 -16.51
C THR A 541 -6.49 32.02 -17.54
N ALA A 542 -6.68 32.39 -18.82
CA ALA A 542 -6.76 31.40 -19.89
C ALA A 542 -5.44 30.64 -20.09
N ASP A 543 -4.30 31.30 -19.87
CA ASP A 543 -2.97 30.72 -20.05
C ASP A 543 -2.70 29.61 -19.02
N GLU A 544 -3.04 29.85 -17.75
CA GLU A 544 -2.96 28.82 -16.69
C GLU A 544 -3.85 27.61 -16.99
N MET A 545 -4.99 27.83 -17.65
CA MET A 545 -5.87 26.74 -18.07
C MET A 545 -5.25 25.91 -19.20
N TYR A 546 -4.50 26.53 -20.13
CA TYR A 546 -3.72 25.79 -21.12
C TYR A 546 -2.57 25.02 -20.47
N ASP A 547 -1.92 25.56 -19.44
CA ASP A 547 -0.84 24.86 -18.73
C ASP A 547 -1.34 23.65 -17.92
N ILE A 548 -2.54 23.74 -17.34
CA ILE A 548 -3.13 22.64 -16.55
C ILE A 548 -3.69 21.56 -17.47
N PHE A 549 -4.55 21.93 -18.42
CA PHE A 549 -5.25 20.97 -19.29
C PHE A 549 -4.36 20.49 -20.46
N GLY A 550 -3.39 21.29 -20.90
CA GLY A 550 -2.52 20.95 -22.03
C GLY A 550 -1.54 19.82 -21.77
N LYS A 551 -1.32 19.45 -20.50
CA LYS A 551 -0.49 18.30 -20.10
C LYS A 551 -1.09 16.94 -20.51
N TYR A 552 -2.40 16.88 -20.72
CA TYR A 552 -3.12 15.65 -20.97
C TYR A 552 -3.49 15.44 -22.44
N GLY A 553 -3.38 16.47 -23.27
CA GLY A 553 -3.64 16.37 -24.70
C GLY A 553 -3.74 17.70 -25.42
N ALA A 554 -3.85 17.62 -26.75
CA ALA A 554 -3.98 18.80 -27.60
C ALA A 554 -5.37 19.45 -27.42
N ILE A 555 -5.39 20.68 -26.93
CA ILE A 555 -6.61 21.44 -26.71
C ILE A 555 -6.95 22.24 -27.97
N ARG A 556 -8.18 22.06 -28.46
CA ARG A 556 -8.71 22.82 -29.60
C ARG A 556 -9.19 24.21 -29.18
N GLN A 557 -9.92 24.29 -28.07
CA GLN A 557 -10.44 25.57 -27.55
C GLN A 557 -10.81 25.47 -26.06
N ILE A 558 -10.47 26.51 -25.30
CA ILE A 558 -11.00 26.75 -23.94
C ILE A 558 -11.97 27.92 -23.98
N ARG A 559 -13.15 27.78 -23.38
CA ARG A 559 -14.15 28.85 -23.22
C ARG A 559 -14.44 29.07 -21.74
N LEU A 560 -14.07 30.23 -21.22
CA LEU A 560 -14.33 30.62 -19.84
C LEU A 560 -15.68 31.36 -19.74
N GLY A 561 -16.47 31.06 -18.71
CA GLY A 561 -17.72 31.77 -18.41
C GLY A 561 -17.45 33.17 -17.86
N SER A 562 -17.88 34.20 -18.58
CA SER A 562 -17.65 35.61 -18.23
C SER A 562 -18.83 36.30 -17.52
N ALA A 563 -20.01 35.67 -17.44
CA ALA A 563 -21.21 36.28 -16.84
C ALA A 563 -21.27 36.03 -15.32
N ASN A 564 -21.90 36.92 -14.54
CA ASN A 564 -21.95 36.80 -13.07
C ASN A 564 -22.54 35.47 -12.56
N ASP A 565 -23.43 34.83 -13.31
CA ASP A 565 -24.03 33.52 -12.99
C ASP A 565 -23.17 32.32 -13.46
N THR A 566 -22.20 32.54 -14.36
CA THR A 566 -21.34 31.48 -14.93
C THR A 566 -19.85 31.65 -14.59
N ARG A 567 -19.50 32.64 -13.76
CA ARG A 567 -18.13 32.85 -13.26
C ARG A 567 -17.68 31.61 -12.49
N GLY A 568 -16.52 31.08 -12.85
CA GLY A 568 -16.00 29.84 -12.27
C GLY A 568 -16.41 28.56 -13.00
N THR A 569 -16.96 28.68 -14.23
CA THR A 569 -17.20 27.55 -15.13
C THR A 569 -16.41 27.69 -16.42
N ALA A 570 -15.98 26.57 -17.00
CA ALA A 570 -15.27 26.53 -18.26
C ALA A 570 -15.66 25.32 -19.11
N PHE A 571 -15.56 25.47 -20.42
CA PHE A 571 -15.64 24.38 -21.38
C PHE A 571 -14.28 24.17 -22.03
N VAL A 572 -13.77 22.94 -21.97
CA VAL A 572 -12.50 22.55 -22.59
C VAL A 572 -12.80 21.55 -23.70
N VAL A 573 -12.37 21.87 -24.92
CA VAL A 573 -12.57 21.02 -26.09
C VAL A 573 -11.23 20.43 -26.50
N TYR A 574 -11.10 19.10 -26.40
CA TYR A 574 -9.92 18.38 -26.86
C TYR A 574 -10.04 17.93 -28.32
N GLU A 575 -8.90 17.70 -28.97
CA GLU A 575 -8.88 17.10 -30.31
C GLU A 575 -9.29 15.63 -30.29
N ASP A 576 -8.76 14.87 -29.32
CA ASP A 576 -9.05 13.45 -29.11
C ASP A 576 -10.02 13.20 -27.94
N ILE A 577 -10.81 12.14 -28.04
CA ILE A 577 -11.72 11.64 -27.01
C ILE A 577 -10.92 10.99 -25.87
N TYR A 578 -9.82 10.31 -26.18
CA TYR A 578 -9.01 9.63 -25.16
C TYR A 578 -8.31 10.63 -24.23
N ASP A 579 -7.77 11.72 -24.78
CA ASP A 579 -7.16 12.82 -24.02
C ASP A 579 -8.17 13.46 -23.05
N ALA A 580 -9.42 13.66 -23.50
CA ALA A 580 -10.49 14.19 -22.67
C ALA A 580 -10.81 13.25 -21.49
N LYS A 581 -10.76 11.93 -21.69
CA LYS A 581 -10.95 10.94 -20.62
C LYS A 581 -9.81 11.00 -19.61
N THR A 582 -8.56 10.98 -20.07
CA THR A 582 -7.38 11.05 -19.20
C THR A 582 -7.35 12.36 -18.41
N ALA A 583 -7.74 13.48 -19.03
CA ALA A 583 -7.88 14.75 -18.35
C ALA A 583 -8.98 14.73 -17.28
N LEU A 584 -10.13 14.10 -17.54
CA LEU A 584 -11.21 13.97 -16.57
C LEU A 584 -10.77 13.15 -15.35
N ASP A 585 -10.16 11.99 -15.58
CA ASP A 585 -9.76 11.05 -14.52
C ASP A 585 -8.72 11.67 -13.57
N HIS A 586 -7.83 12.53 -14.08
CA HIS A 586 -6.77 13.17 -13.29
C HIS A 586 -7.11 14.56 -12.75
N LEU A 587 -7.99 15.33 -13.41
CA LEU A 587 -8.32 16.70 -12.99
C LEU A 587 -9.62 16.80 -12.17
N ALA A 588 -10.42 15.73 -12.09
CA ALA A 588 -11.53 15.66 -11.16
C ALA A 588 -10.99 15.65 -9.72
N GLY A 589 -11.35 16.67 -8.93
CA GLY A 589 -10.84 16.83 -7.56
C GLY A 589 -9.43 17.43 -7.48
N PHE A 590 -8.88 17.98 -8.56
CA PHE A 590 -7.59 18.67 -8.51
C PHE A 590 -7.71 20.02 -7.80
N ASN A 591 -6.81 20.32 -6.86
CA ASN A 591 -6.85 21.57 -6.09
C ASN A 591 -6.12 22.69 -6.84
N VAL A 592 -6.87 23.70 -7.29
CA VAL A 592 -6.32 24.93 -7.88
C VAL A 592 -6.62 26.10 -6.95
N CYS A 593 -5.57 26.67 -6.37
CA CYS A 593 -5.64 27.86 -5.50
C CYS A 593 -6.63 27.73 -4.33
N GLY A 594 -6.68 26.54 -3.70
CA GLY A 594 -7.54 26.26 -2.54
C GLY A 594 -8.97 25.85 -2.90
N ARG A 595 -9.24 25.52 -4.17
CA ARG A 595 -10.55 25.03 -4.62
C ARG A 595 -10.39 23.76 -5.46
N TYR A 596 -11.18 22.74 -5.14
CA TYR A 596 -11.20 21.49 -5.88
C TYR A 596 -12.04 21.62 -7.15
N LEU A 597 -11.45 21.29 -8.30
CA LEU A 597 -12.13 21.33 -9.58
C LEU A 597 -13.14 20.18 -9.70
N VAL A 598 -14.32 20.49 -10.24
CA VAL A 598 -15.30 19.48 -10.61
C VAL A 598 -15.33 19.42 -12.13
N VAL A 599 -14.84 18.32 -12.71
CA VAL A 599 -14.78 18.10 -14.16
C VAL A 599 -15.82 17.04 -14.51
N LEU A 600 -16.63 17.28 -15.53
CA LEU A 600 -17.69 16.38 -16.00
C LEU A 600 -17.71 16.34 -17.54
N TYR A 601 -18.20 15.26 -18.14
CA TYR A 601 -18.48 15.26 -19.58
C TYR A 601 -19.62 16.24 -19.91
N TYR A 602 -19.45 17.00 -21.00
CA TYR A 602 -20.51 17.87 -21.48
C TYR A 602 -21.62 17.04 -22.12
N GLN A 603 -22.82 17.03 -21.53
CA GLN A 603 -24.00 16.36 -22.07
C GLN A 603 -25.01 17.39 -22.59
N GLN A 604 -25.15 17.50 -23.91
CA GLN A 604 -26.09 18.44 -24.54
C GLN A 604 -27.55 18.15 -24.13
N THR A 605 -27.94 16.88 -24.07
CA THR A 605 -29.33 16.46 -23.81
C THR A 605 -29.82 16.77 -22.40
N ARG A 606 -28.95 16.65 -21.38
CA ARG A 606 -29.31 16.97 -19.98
C ARG A 606 -29.39 18.48 -19.73
N MET A 607 -28.52 19.27 -20.36
CA MET A 607 -28.55 20.73 -20.27
C MET A 607 -29.79 21.32 -20.96
N GLN A 608 -30.18 20.81 -22.13
CA GLN A 608 -31.39 21.25 -22.84
C GLN A 608 -32.65 21.00 -22.00
N LYS A 609 -32.77 19.79 -21.42
CA LYS A 609 -33.88 19.44 -20.51
C LYS A 609 -33.96 20.37 -19.30
N LYS A 610 -32.82 20.70 -18.68
CA LYS A 610 -32.79 21.60 -17.52
C LYS A 610 -33.23 23.02 -17.88
N LEU A 611 -32.79 23.55 -19.03
CA LEU A 611 -33.25 24.83 -19.57
C LEU A 611 -34.77 24.84 -19.85
N ASP A 612 -35.29 23.77 -20.43
CA ASP A 612 -36.73 23.64 -20.71
C ASP A 612 -37.55 23.50 -19.42
N THR A 613 -37.06 22.79 -18.41
CA THR A 613 -37.69 22.69 -17.08
C THR A 613 -37.69 24.03 -16.36
N THR A 614 -36.59 24.78 -16.40
CA THR A 614 -36.53 26.12 -15.77
C THR A 614 -37.46 27.12 -16.46
N LYS A 615 -37.55 27.08 -17.80
CA LYS A 615 -38.54 27.90 -18.55
C LYS A 615 -39.97 27.52 -18.17
N LYS A 616 -40.30 26.23 -18.14
CA LYS A 616 -41.62 25.75 -17.72
C LYS A 616 -41.96 26.13 -16.27
N ALA A 617 -40.99 26.08 -15.36
CA ALA A 617 -41.17 26.51 -13.98
C ALA A 617 -41.42 28.03 -13.88
N GLN A 618 -40.73 28.84 -14.68
CA GLN A 618 -40.96 30.29 -14.75
C GLN A 618 -42.32 30.64 -15.39
N GLU A 619 -42.74 29.90 -16.41
CA GLU A 619 -44.07 30.03 -17.03
C GLU A 619 -45.17 29.60 -16.06
N LEU A 620 -44.98 28.50 -15.33
CA LEU A 620 -45.91 28.03 -14.30
C LEU A 620 -46.01 29.03 -13.15
N LYS A 621 -44.89 29.61 -12.72
CA LYS A 621 -44.87 30.66 -11.70
C LYS A 621 -45.62 31.92 -12.16
N ARG A 622 -45.38 32.38 -13.39
CA ARG A 622 -46.12 33.51 -13.99
C ARG A 622 -47.61 33.22 -14.16
N ALA A 623 -47.97 32.00 -14.53
CA ALA A 623 -49.37 31.58 -14.63
C ALA A 623 -50.04 31.51 -13.25
N ARG A 624 -49.31 31.07 -12.22
CA ARG A 624 -49.79 31.00 -10.83
C ARG A 624 -49.95 32.40 -10.22
N GLU A 625 -49.05 33.33 -10.54
CA GLU A 625 -49.15 34.76 -10.20
C GLU A 625 -50.33 35.45 -10.93
N GLN A 626 -50.58 35.11 -12.19
CA GLN A 626 -51.76 35.61 -12.93
C GLN A 626 -53.10 35.06 -12.41
N LEU A 627 -53.08 33.90 -11.76
CA LEU A 627 -54.26 33.25 -11.19
C LEU A 627 -54.48 33.58 -9.70
N GLY A 628 -53.63 34.41 -9.08
CA GLY A 628 -53.84 34.96 -7.73
C GLY A 628 -53.78 33.94 -6.59
N LEU A 629 -52.98 32.88 -6.72
CA LEU A 629 -52.77 31.88 -5.67
C LEU A 629 -51.47 32.18 -4.91
N ASP A 630 -51.54 33.03 -3.89
CA ASP A 630 -50.46 33.21 -2.92
C ASP A 630 -50.43 32.00 -1.95
N GLU A 631 -49.24 31.45 -1.71
CA GLU A 631 -49.02 30.30 -0.82
C GLU A 631 -49.11 30.74 0.64
N GLU A 632 -50.17 30.33 1.34
CA GLU A 632 -50.14 30.13 2.80
C GLU A 632 -49.62 28.71 3.10
N ASP A 633 -48.91 28.61 4.23
CA ASP A 633 -48.29 27.43 4.87
C ASP A 633 -46.93 27.00 4.26
N ASP A 634 -45.81 26.95 5.00
CA ASP A 634 -45.65 26.33 6.32
C ASP A 634 -44.77 27.15 7.29
N ALA A 635 -45.31 27.33 8.50
CA ALA A 635 -44.59 27.74 9.69
C ALA A 635 -43.92 26.53 10.37
N GLU A 636 -42.73 26.79 10.91
CA GLU A 636 -42.02 26.16 12.04
C GLU A 636 -42.52 24.82 12.60
N ASP A 637 -41.61 23.83 12.66
CA ASP A 637 -41.37 23.15 13.93
C ASP A 637 -39.86 22.94 14.12
N SER A 638 -39.40 23.30 15.33
CA SER A 638 -38.02 23.63 15.71
C SER A 638 -37.13 22.43 16.05
#